data_AF-A0AAV9T2P1-F1
#
_entry.id   AF-A0AAV9T2P1-F1
#
_cell.length_a   1.000
_cell.length_b   1.000
_cell.length_c   1.000
_cell.angle_alpha   90.00
_cell.angle_beta   90.00
_cell.angle_gamma   90.00
#
_symmetry.space_group_name_H-M   'P 1'
#
loop_
_entity.id
_entity.type
_entity.pdbx_description
1 polymer ?
#
loop_
_entity_poly.entity_id
_entity_poly.type
_entity_poly.pdbx_seq_one_letter_code
_entity_poly.pdbx_strand_id
1 'polypeptide(L)'
;MSDQNYVFSGRHSVADYFDPDKNPPLPLVEIPDRLNPFRKDGVRIYAKMLTCLPAQNVKSLPALKMLRNRPDAHDKKIVEASSGSTVLSLGILARVLWGNEDVDAYVTNKKPPESLNMLRFFGIRPCLYGGLAQQEPTDPTGIMCRLRRKAAQNEDVVYPGQYDNPNNWKAHEEWTGPQIFKQLPQINIFCSTVGTGGTGVYLKSQKPAVKVVGVFNKFGDPTPGPRHFHGFHTSGFPWQGTVDSRIEVSSVDSYRMSMRLSREGLIAGPSSGEALHGLLEYISNLEKAHGLDQLRDEATGDVSCVFTCSDLPYQYLPVYFQKLEAEEFPRIENEILLQCDQNRHDERWILDARKAATVLFGTGELGSRQKAVSKTASKDFDLGKLSPAQKPPTSRSWISHFRGSVLPSVLVLDLRSQADFEALHLPGSHSVPLEGLTSSLADGDLFGDAKSVHMVWTQIQKKFDEPRVARRLLSARDNHHTVMLVCYNGDASKLASSTLRARDYEAFSVEGGIEALWVEVQVLFTGGTLAEGSGYGPLDDTQYGQYSITAEDIIARNPYLFNVSQLAVSNWTSGRTGPSPSRSDAFVMNMTRFLDDALCSDDSDIDGAVFTHGTNSLEETAVLFDLLVNCGKTIVAAGASRPVSALSADGDANFFQSVALAASPASRGRGVLLAFSNRILQAFWATKTVPTFPDGFGQTAGGSLGEFLNNMPYFFNTPSLPVDRHTFDLKTVSNHESYPSLPKVDILFAHRDFDGGLVTDAVKRGAKGVVVAGTGSGAVPTGKEEVAAAVENGTYVVVSTRSPYGASTPSLSPTYAKSGYVHSLQARVMLQLAIASGFSQKDVADLFEGTIRDATLPSFIYGV
;
A
#
# COMPACT_ATOMS: atom_id res chain seq x y z
N MET A 1 -18.82 -9.32 49.64
CA MET A 1 -19.38 -10.28 48.67
C MET A 1 -18.45 -11.48 48.67
N SER A 2 -19.00 -12.66 48.97
CA SER A 2 -18.27 -13.91 49.22
C SER A 2 -17.35 -14.32 48.06
N ASP A 3 -16.18 -14.86 48.37
CA ASP A 3 -15.19 -15.49 47.48
C ASP A 3 -15.75 -16.72 46.73
N GLN A 4 -16.75 -16.53 45.86
CA GLN A 4 -17.14 -17.53 44.87
C GLN A 4 -16.47 -17.17 43.55
N ASN A 5 -15.36 -17.85 43.24
CA ASN A 5 -14.78 -17.83 41.90
C ASN A 5 -15.70 -18.67 40.99
N TYR A 6 -16.50 -18.02 40.14
CA TYR A 6 -17.43 -18.64 39.17
C TYR A 6 -16.70 -19.34 38.01
N VAL A 7 -15.82 -20.28 38.34
CA VAL A 7 -15.04 -21.11 37.41
C VAL A 7 -15.66 -22.50 37.34
N PHE A 8 -16.21 -22.86 36.19
CA PHE A 8 -16.79 -24.18 35.94
C PHE A 8 -15.71 -25.11 35.36
N SER A 9 -15.48 -26.28 35.97
CA SER A 9 -14.41 -27.22 35.58
C SER A 9 -14.90 -28.66 35.61
N GLY A 10 -14.24 -29.53 34.82
CA GLY A 10 -14.55 -30.97 34.75
C GLY A 10 -15.64 -31.34 33.74
N ARG A 11 -16.04 -32.61 33.76
CA ARG A 11 -16.92 -33.24 32.74
C ARG A 11 -18.31 -32.61 32.64
N HIS A 12 -18.83 -32.05 33.73
CA HIS A 12 -20.16 -31.43 33.78
C HIS A 12 -20.09 -29.89 33.73
N SER A 13 -18.92 -29.30 33.48
CA SER A 13 -18.71 -27.84 33.51
C SER A 13 -19.71 -27.06 32.65
N VAL A 14 -20.02 -27.53 31.43
CA VAL A 14 -20.98 -26.85 30.55
C VAL A 14 -22.42 -27.01 31.05
N ALA A 15 -22.79 -28.18 31.58
CA ALA A 15 -24.11 -28.38 32.18
C ALA A 15 -24.30 -27.52 33.44
N ASP A 16 -23.25 -27.38 34.24
CA ASP A 16 -23.21 -26.54 35.43
C ASP A 16 -23.29 -25.04 35.07
N TYR A 17 -22.63 -24.64 33.99
CA TYR A 17 -22.75 -23.29 33.44
C TYR A 17 -24.20 -22.96 33.02
N PHE A 18 -24.96 -23.93 32.51
CA PHE A 18 -26.38 -23.76 32.18
C PHE A 18 -27.34 -23.84 33.38
N ASP A 19 -26.84 -24.22 34.57
CA ASP A 19 -27.65 -24.35 35.77
C ASP A 19 -27.79 -23.01 36.52
N PRO A 20 -28.97 -22.38 36.55
CA PRO A 20 -29.15 -21.07 37.20
C PRO A 20 -28.80 -21.08 38.70
N ASP A 21 -28.87 -22.24 39.36
CA ASP A 21 -28.53 -22.38 40.78
C ASP A 21 -27.01 -22.35 41.05
N LYS A 22 -26.19 -22.54 40.01
CA LYS A 22 -24.72 -22.49 40.07
C LYS A 22 -24.15 -21.17 39.53
N ASN A 23 -25.01 -20.26 39.08
CA ASN A 23 -24.62 -18.98 38.48
C ASN A 23 -24.91 -17.81 39.43
N PRO A 24 -24.20 -16.67 39.29
CA PRO A 24 -24.59 -15.44 39.96
C PRO A 24 -25.96 -14.96 39.45
N PRO A 25 -26.70 -14.16 40.25
CA PRO A 25 -27.90 -13.50 39.76
C PRO A 25 -27.61 -12.68 38.51
N LEU A 26 -28.46 -12.81 37.48
CA LEU A 26 -28.28 -12.07 36.24
C LEU A 26 -28.42 -10.56 36.48
N PRO A 27 -27.75 -9.70 35.69
CA PRO A 27 -27.81 -8.25 35.88
C PRO A 27 -29.25 -7.70 35.89
N LEU A 28 -29.49 -6.76 36.79
CA LEU A 28 -30.68 -5.91 36.84
C LEU A 28 -30.18 -4.48 36.65
N VAL A 29 -30.44 -3.89 35.49
CA VAL A 29 -29.78 -2.65 35.04
C VAL A 29 -30.80 -1.54 34.91
N GLU A 30 -30.56 -0.41 35.55
CA GLU A 30 -31.44 0.75 35.37
C GLU A 30 -31.24 1.37 33.98
N ILE A 31 -32.33 1.67 33.27
CA ILE A 31 -32.25 2.24 31.92
C ILE A 31 -31.79 3.71 31.97
N PRO A 32 -31.13 4.22 30.91
CA PRO A 32 -30.66 5.60 30.86
C PRO A 32 -31.82 6.61 30.71
N ASP A 33 -31.54 7.88 31.01
CA ASP A 33 -32.52 8.99 30.95
C ASP A 33 -33.24 9.08 29.60
N ARG A 34 -32.51 8.84 28.50
CA ARG A 34 -33.07 8.88 27.14
C ARG A 34 -34.18 7.86 26.91
N LEU A 35 -34.25 6.80 27.71
CA LEU A 35 -35.28 5.76 27.64
C LEU A 35 -36.28 5.83 28.81
N ASN A 36 -36.02 6.66 29.83
CA ASN A 36 -36.89 6.85 30.98
C ASN A 36 -37.41 8.30 31.06
N PRO A 37 -38.52 8.61 30.39
CA PRO A 37 -39.10 9.96 30.43
C PRO A 37 -39.63 10.36 31.82
N PHE A 38 -39.88 9.39 32.71
CA PHE A 38 -40.52 9.59 34.02
C PHE A 38 -39.52 9.66 35.19
N ARG A 39 -38.20 9.72 34.90
CA ARG A 39 -37.19 9.69 35.95
C ARG A 39 -37.29 10.89 36.90
N LYS A 40 -37.70 12.04 36.38
CA LYS A 40 -37.90 13.27 37.17
C LYS A 40 -39.07 13.16 38.15
N ASP A 41 -40.01 12.27 37.88
CA ASP A 41 -41.20 12.03 38.71
C ASP A 41 -40.95 10.95 39.79
N GLY A 42 -39.69 10.53 39.95
CA GLY A 42 -39.28 9.48 40.89
C GLY A 42 -39.56 8.06 40.38
N VAL A 43 -39.70 7.86 39.06
CA VAL A 43 -39.87 6.52 38.49
C VAL A 43 -38.53 5.94 38.07
N ARG A 44 -38.15 4.78 38.64
CA ARG A 44 -36.89 4.08 38.36
C ARG A 44 -37.21 2.81 37.56
N ILE A 45 -36.74 2.71 36.32
CA ILE A 45 -37.05 1.57 35.44
C ILE A 45 -35.82 0.69 35.25
N TYR A 46 -35.93 -0.58 35.58
CA TYR A 46 -34.87 -1.57 35.51
C TYR A 46 -35.16 -2.67 34.48
N ALA A 47 -34.14 -2.99 33.69
CA ALA A 47 -34.09 -4.09 32.74
C ALA A 47 -33.49 -5.33 33.41
N LYS A 48 -34.26 -6.42 33.54
CA LYS A 48 -33.72 -7.72 33.97
C LYS A 48 -33.11 -8.42 32.75
N MET A 49 -31.77 -8.55 32.74
CA MET A 49 -30.99 -9.03 31.60
C MET A 49 -31.01 -10.56 31.48
N LEU A 50 -32.14 -11.13 31.04
CA LEU A 50 -32.25 -12.57 30.75
C LEU A 50 -31.47 -12.95 29.48
N THR A 51 -31.04 -11.96 28.69
CA THR A 51 -30.06 -12.12 27.60
C THR A 51 -28.68 -12.57 28.08
N CYS A 52 -28.37 -12.43 29.38
CA CYS A 52 -27.13 -12.94 29.98
C CYS A 52 -27.19 -14.43 30.36
N LEU A 53 -28.31 -15.12 30.10
CA LEU A 53 -28.35 -16.58 30.23
C LEU A 53 -27.36 -17.23 29.25
N PRO A 54 -26.83 -18.43 29.54
CA PRO A 54 -25.91 -19.15 28.65
C PRO A 54 -26.40 -19.34 27.20
N ALA A 55 -27.70 -19.59 27.01
CA ALA A 55 -28.31 -19.66 25.67
C ALA A 55 -28.72 -18.28 25.11
N GLN A 56 -28.40 -17.21 25.83
CA GLN A 56 -28.70 -15.80 25.52
C GLN A 56 -30.20 -15.52 25.30
N ASN A 57 -31.06 -16.35 25.87
CA ASN A 57 -32.49 -16.19 25.82
C ASN A 57 -33.18 -16.78 27.05
N VAL A 58 -34.32 -16.18 27.40
CA VAL A 58 -35.17 -16.49 28.55
C VAL A 58 -35.71 -17.92 28.52
N LYS A 59 -35.86 -18.51 27.34
CA LYS A 59 -36.44 -19.86 27.16
C LYS A 59 -35.48 -20.99 27.51
N SER A 60 -34.22 -20.68 27.82
CA SER A 60 -33.29 -21.64 28.43
C SER A 60 -33.76 -22.14 29.79
N LEU A 61 -34.37 -21.29 30.60
CA LEU A 61 -34.90 -21.68 31.92
C LEU A 61 -36.08 -22.66 31.78
N PRO A 62 -37.18 -22.35 31.05
CA PRO A 62 -38.22 -23.30 30.69
C PRO A 62 -37.70 -24.60 30.09
N ALA A 63 -36.78 -24.53 29.12
CA ALA A 63 -36.23 -25.71 28.45
C ALA A 63 -35.49 -26.61 29.46
N LEU A 64 -34.65 -26.03 30.31
CA LEU A 64 -33.93 -26.77 31.36
C LEU A 64 -34.90 -27.44 32.32
N LYS A 65 -35.91 -26.70 32.81
CA LYS A 65 -36.91 -27.25 33.74
C LYS A 65 -37.72 -28.36 33.09
N MET A 66 -38.15 -28.20 31.84
CA MET A 66 -38.89 -29.23 31.10
C MET A 66 -38.05 -30.50 30.90
N LEU A 67 -36.78 -30.38 30.50
CA LEU A 67 -35.88 -31.52 30.30
C LEU A 67 -35.52 -32.21 31.62
N ARG A 68 -35.23 -31.46 32.69
CA ARG A 68 -34.99 -32.04 34.04
C ARG A 68 -36.17 -32.84 34.57
N ASN A 69 -37.40 -32.47 34.20
CA ASN A 69 -38.63 -33.18 34.56
C ASN A 69 -39.02 -34.28 33.55
N ARG A 70 -38.22 -34.48 32.49
CA ARG A 70 -38.39 -35.52 31.46
C ARG A 70 -37.06 -36.21 31.16
N PRO A 71 -36.43 -36.91 32.14
CA PRO A 71 -35.17 -37.61 31.92
C PRO A 71 -35.28 -38.72 30.87
N ASP A 72 -36.50 -39.20 30.59
CA ASP A 72 -36.80 -40.13 29.50
C ASP A 72 -36.49 -39.56 28.10
N ALA A 73 -36.27 -38.25 27.97
CA ALA A 73 -35.89 -37.60 26.71
C ALA A 73 -34.38 -37.68 26.39
N HIS A 74 -33.56 -38.31 27.24
CA HIS A 74 -32.10 -38.32 27.09
C HIS A 74 -31.59 -39.02 25.83
N ASP A 75 -32.30 -40.04 25.33
CA ASP A 75 -31.96 -40.86 24.16
C ASP A 75 -33.06 -40.86 23.09
N LYS A 76 -34.13 -40.08 23.30
CA LYS A 76 -35.29 -40.00 22.43
C LYS A 76 -35.25 -38.78 21.54
N LYS A 77 -35.98 -38.86 20.43
CA LYS A 77 -36.17 -37.74 19.51
C LYS A 77 -37.03 -36.66 20.13
N ILE A 78 -36.51 -35.44 20.26
CA ILE A 78 -37.25 -34.29 20.80
C ILE A 78 -37.90 -33.54 19.63
N VAL A 79 -39.22 -33.36 19.69
CA VAL A 79 -39.96 -32.56 18.70
C VAL A 79 -40.62 -31.37 19.40
N GLU A 80 -40.49 -30.16 18.85
CA GLU A 80 -41.12 -28.97 19.41
C GLU A 80 -41.72 -28.07 18.31
N ALA A 81 -42.92 -27.53 18.58
CA ALA A 81 -43.58 -26.57 17.69
C ALA A 81 -43.12 -25.15 18.04
N SER A 82 -41.90 -24.82 17.63
CA SER A 82 -41.27 -23.52 17.87
C SER A 82 -40.31 -23.18 16.74
N SER A 83 -40.28 -21.91 16.37
CA SER A 83 -39.35 -21.34 15.38
C SER A 83 -38.38 -20.32 15.96
N GLY A 84 -38.30 -20.25 17.29
CA GLY A 84 -37.47 -19.31 18.03
C GLY A 84 -36.87 -19.92 19.31
N SER A 85 -36.70 -19.08 20.31
CA SER A 85 -35.88 -19.30 21.52
C SER A 85 -36.12 -20.62 22.28
N THR A 86 -37.35 -21.18 22.29
CA THR A 86 -37.65 -22.42 23.02
C THR A 86 -37.00 -23.67 22.42
N VAL A 87 -37.21 -23.96 21.13
CA VAL A 87 -36.60 -25.16 20.51
C VAL A 87 -35.09 -25.03 20.38
N LEU A 88 -34.61 -23.80 20.16
CA LEU A 88 -33.19 -23.49 20.21
C LEU A 88 -32.58 -23.92 21.56
N SER A 89 -33.21 -23.49 22.65
CA SER A 89 -32.79 -23.84 24.00
C SER A 89 -32.92 -25.33 24.30
N LEU A 90 -33.98 -26.00 23.83
CA LEU A 90 -34.14 -27.44 23.98
C LEU A 90 -33.03 -28.21 23.24
N GLY A 91 -32.69 -27.83 22.00
CA GLY A 91 -31.62 -28.48 21.25
C GLY A 91 -30.24 -28.29 21.86
N ILE A 92 -29.94 -27.08 22.35
CA ILE A 92 -28.68 -26.82 23.07
C ILE A 92 -28.63 -27.62 24.37
N LEU A 93 -29.67 -27.55 25.20
CA LEU A 93 -29.68 -28.20 26.51
C LEU A 93 -29.75 -29.73 26.43
N ALA A 94 -30.47 -30.30 25.47
CA ALA A 94 -30.46 -31.75 25.27
C ALA A 94 -29.05 -32.28 24.96
N ARG A 95 -28.29 -31.54 24.15
CA ARG A 95 -26.88 -31.84 23.88
C ARG A 95 -25.99 -31.61 25.09
N VAL A 96 -26.14 -30.48 25.78
CA VAL A 96 -25.32 -30.12 26.95
C VAL A 96 -25.53 -31.09 28.12
N LEU A 97 -26.77 -31.49 28.38
CA LEU A 97 -27.10 -32.37 29.49
C LEU A 97 -26.81 -33.84 29.18
N TRP A 98 -27.08 -34.28 27.94
CA TRP A 98 -27.16 -35.71 27.61
C TRP A 98 -26.39 -36.13 26.35
N GLY A 99 -25.85 -35.19 25.58
CA GLY A 99 -25.27 -35.49 24.26
C GLY A 99 -26.32 -35.82 23.19
N ASN A 100 -27.60 -35.54 23.43
CA ASN A 100 -28.68 -35.81 22.49
C ASN A 100 -28.76 -34.72 21.40
N GLU A 101 -28.59 -35.12 20.15
CA GLU A 101 -28.62 -34.23 18.98
C GLU A 101 -29.91 -34.33 18.15
N ASP A 102 -30.79 -35.30 18.43
CA ASP A 102 -31.99 -35.55 17.60
C ASP A 102 -33.16 -34.67 18.04
N VAL A 103 -33.05 -33.38 17.69
CA VAL A 103 -34.07 -32.35 17.95
C VAL A 103 -34.65 -31.82 16.64
N ASP A 104 -35.95 -32.00 16.43
CA ASP A 104 -36.70 -31.43 15.31
C ASP A 104 -37.49 -30.19 15.75
N ALA A 105 -37.25 -29.08 15.06
CA ALA A 105 -38.02 -27.85 15.17
C ALA A 105 -39.14 -27.83 14.13
N TYR A 106 -40.39 -27.93 14.55
CA TYR A 106 -41.52 -27.75 13.65
C TYR A 106 -41.84 -26.25 13.50
N VAL A 107 -41.61 -25.72 12.30
CA VAL A 107 -41.62 -24.27 12.01
C VAL A 107 -42.58 -23.96 10.85
N THR A 108 -43.27 -22.81 10.90
CA THR A 108 -44.10 -22.36 9.78
C THR A 108 -43.27 -22.09 8.51
N ASN A 109 -43.81 -22.43 7.34
CA ASN A 109 -43.22 -22.11 6.04
C ASN A 109 -43.12 -20.61 5.71
N LYS A 110 -43.65 -19.73 6.58
CA LYS A 110 -43.57 -18.26 6.46
C LYS A 110 -42.33 -17.64 7.12
N LYS A 111 -41.42 -18.46 7.66
CA LYS A 111 -40.23 -18.00 8.39
C LYS A 111 -39.10 -17.63 7.42
N PRO A 112 -38.33 -16.54 7.67
CA PRO A 112 -37.17 -16.19 6.84
C PRO A 112 -36.10 -17.30 6.81
N PRO A 113 -35.42 -17.52 5.67
CA PRO A 113 -34.35 -18.52 5.55
C PRO A 113 -33.22 -18.37 6.58
N GLU A 114 -32.88 -17.14 6.95
CA GLU A 114 -31.82 -16.83 7.92
C GLU A 114 -32.14 -17.41 9.30
N SER A 115 -33.41 -17.35 9.72
CA SER A 115 -33.85 -17.96 10.97
C SER A 115 -33.80 -19.49 10.94
N LEU A 116 -34.01 -20.11 9.77
CA LEU A 116 -33.87 -21.56 9.60
C LEU A 116 -32.40 -21.98 9.63
N ASN A 117 -31.52 -21.19 9.01
CA ASN A 117 -30.08 -21.40 9.05
C ASN A 117 -29.52 -21.29 10.47
N MET A 118 -30.08 -20.43 11.32
CA MET A 118 -29.74 -20.39 12.74
C MET A 118 -30.04 -21.72 13.45
N LEU A 119 -31.22 -22.32 13.23
CA LEU A 119 -31.53 -23.62 13.82
C LEU A 119 -30.57 -24.72 13.32
N ARG A 120 -30.27 -24.72 12.02
CA ARG A 120 -29.32 -25.65 11.41
C ARG A 120 -27.91 -25.50 11.97
N PHE A 121 -27.47 -24.27 12.23
CA PHE A 121 -26.18 -23.96 12.85
C PHE A 121 -26.04 -24.62 14.22
N PHE A 122 -27.09 -24.65 15.04
CA PHE A 122 -27.11 -25.33 16.35
C PHE A 122 -27.41 -26.85 16.26
N GLY A 123 -27.41 -27.42 15.05
CA GLY A 123 -27.66 -28.84 14.81
C GLY A 123 -29.11 -29.27 14.99
N ILE A 124 -30.07 -28.33 14.96
CA ILE A 124 -31.51 -28.61 15.08
C ILE A 124 -32.09 -28.78 13.69
N ARG A 125 -32.93 -29.81 13.49
CA ARG A 125 -33.54 -30.11 12.19
C ARG A 125 -34.85 -29.33 11.99
N PRO A 126 -34.91 -28.32 11.10
CA PRO A 126 -36.17 -27.63 10.84
C PRO A 126 -37.12 -28.49 9.99
N CYS A 127 -38.34 -28.69 10.47
CA CYS A 127 -39.44 -29.36 9.78
C CYS A 127 -40.55 -28.34 9.47
N LEU A 128 -40.69 -27.97 8.19
CA LEU A 128 -41.64 -26.94 7.81
C LEU A 128 -43.09 -27.46 7.78
N TYR A 129 -44.03 -26.66 8.29
CA TYR A 129 -45.47 -26.89 8.14
C TYR A 129 -46.19 -25.66 7.54
N GLY A 130 -47.24 -25.90 6.76
CA GLY A 130 -48.12 -24.86 6.22
C GLY A 130 -49.23 -24.44 7.19
N GLY A 131 -49.76 -23.22 7.04
CA GLY A 131 -50.92 -22.72 7.79
C GLY A 131 -50.70 -21.35 8.47
N LEU A 132 -51.41 -21.11 9.57
CA LEU A 132 -51.23 -19.92 10.41
C LEU A 132 -49.86 -19.96 11.13
N ALA A 133 -49.20 -18.81 11.22
CA ALA A 133 -47.89 -18.70 11.88
C ALA A 133 -47.99 -18.85 13.40
N GLN A 134 -49.03 -18.27 14.02
CA GLN A 134 -49.45 -18.54 15.40
C GLN A 134 -50.75 -19.35 15.35
N GLN A 135 -50.69 -20.63 15.72
CA GLN A 135 -51.86 -21.49 15.88
C GLN A 135 -52.30 -21.53 17.35
N GLU A 136 -53.59 -21.75 17.56
CA GLU A 136 -54.15 -22.02 18.89
C GLU A 136 -53.59 -23.35 19.41
N PRO A 137 -53.07 -23.43 20.65
CA PRO A 137 -52.50 -24.67 21.19
C PRO A 137 -53.47 -25.86 21.19
N THR A 138 -54.76 -25.56 21.28
CA THR A 138 -55.88 -26.52 21.32
C THR A 138 -56.50 -26.82 19.96
N ASP A 139 -56.04 -26.21 18.86
CA ASP A 139 -56.56 -26.48 17.51
C ASP A 139 -56.36 -27.96 17.14
N PRO A 140 -57.43 -28.76 16.94
CA PRO A 140 -57.31 -30.19 16.63
C PRO A 140 -56.51 -30.50 15.35
N THR A 141 -56.48 -29.55 14.42
CA THR A 141 -55.76 -29.64 13.14
C THR A 141 -54.37 -29.00 13.19
N GLY A 142 -54.07 -28.27 14.27
CA GLY A 142 -52.83 -27.55 14.48
C GLY A 142 -51.60 -28.44 14.66
N ILE A 143 -50.42 -27.87 14.46
CA ILE A 143 -49.14 -28.58 14.59
C ILE A 143 -48.93 -29.12 16.01
N MET A 144 -49.32 -28.39 17.05
CA MET A 144 -49.14 -28.78 18.45
C MET A 144 -49.94 -30.04 18.78
N CYS A 145 -51.21 -30.12 18.38
CA CYS A 145 -52.03 -31.33 18.49
C CYS A 145 -51.46 -32.51 17.70
N ARG A 146 -50.90 -32.26 16.51
CA ARG A 146 -50.24 -33.32 15.71
C ARG A 146 -48.98 -33.85 16.38
N LEU A 147 -48.15 -33.00 16.97
CA LEU A 147 -46.96 -33.43 17.71
C LEU A 147 -47.33 -34.17 19.00
N ARG A 148 -48.37 -33.74 19.72
CA ARG A 148 -48.92 -34.48 20.87
C ARG A 148 -49.37 -35.88 20.49
N ARG A 149 -50.14 -36.02 19.40
CA ARG A 149 -50.53 -37.33 18.87
C ARG A 149 -49.33 -38.16 18.45
N LYS A 150 -48.35 -37.56 17.77
CA LYS A 150 -47.12 -38.23 17.34
C LYS A 150 -46.32 -38.79 18.53
N ALA A 151 -46.14 -38.00 19.59
CA ALA A 151 -45.45 -38.44 20.81
C ALA A 151 -46.25 -39.49 21.59
N ALA A 152 -47.59 -39.44 21.56
CA ALA A 152 -48.43 -40.47 22.18
C ALA A 152 -48.46 -41.80 21.40
N GLN A 153 -48.19 -41.77 20.10
CA GLN A 153 -48.20 -42.94 19.21
C GLN A 153 -46.82 -43.55 18.96
N ASN A 154 -45.75 -42.86 19.34
CA ASN A 154 -44.37 -43.29 19.13
C ASN A 154 -43.56 -43.08 20.41
N GLU A 155 -43.18 -44.19 21.06
CA GLU A 155 -42.46 -44.17 22.34
C GLU A 155 -41.04 -43.57 22.23
N ASP A 156 -40.47 -43.50 21.03
CA ASP A 156 -39.15 -42.91 20.74
C ASP A 156 -39.20 -41.39 20.52
N VAL A 157 -40.38 -40.77 20.59
CA VAL A 157 -40.58 -39.34 20.35
C VAL A 157 -41.11 -38.64 21.61
N VAL A 158 -40.42 -37.57 22.03
CA VAL A 158 -40.85 -36.72 23.14
C VAL A 158 -41.29 -35.36 22.62
N TYR A 159 -42.47 -34.92 23.03
CA TYR A 159 -42.97 -33.56 22.83
C TYR A 159 -42.97 -32.81 24.19
N PRO A 160 -42.02 -31.89 24.44
CA PRO A 160 -41.97 -31.13 25.70
C PRO A 160 -43.18 -30.22 25.92
N GLY A 161 -43.65 -29.55 24.86
CA GLY A 161 -44.91 -28.81 24.85
C GLY A 161 -44.86 -27.48 25.58
N GLN A 162 -44.32 -26.44 24.93
CA GLN A 162 -44.10 -25.16 25.61
C GLN A 162 -45.39 -24.43 26.07
N TYR A 163 -46.56 -24.70 25.50
CA TYR A 163 -47.80 -23.95 25.79
C TYR A 163 -48.72 -24.64 26.81
N ASP A 164 -48.53 -25.94 27.01
CA ASP A 164 -49.33 -26.81 27.87
C ASP A 164 -48.52 -27.38 29.06
N ASN A 165 -47.20 -27.31 29.04
CA ASN A 165 -46.35 -27.79 30.11
C ASN A 165 -46.19 -26.75 31.25
N PRO A 166 -46.64 -27.04 32.49
CA PRO A 166 -46.55 -26.10 33.60
C PRO A 166 -45.10 -25.78 34.00
N ASN A 167 -44.13 -26.63 33.64
CA ASN A 167 -42.72 -26.36 33.90
C ASN A 167 -42.18 -25.14 33.13
N ASN A 168 -42.89 -24.67 32.09
CA ASN A 168 -42.48 -23.46 31.38
C ASN A 168 -42.57 -22.22 32.28
N TRP A 169 -43.73 -21.93 32.86
CA TRP A 169 -43.86 -20.76 33.72
C TRP A 169 -43.28 -20.97 35.11
N LYS A 170 -43.34 -22.20 35.65
CA LYS A 170 -42.75 -22.52 36.96
C LYS A 170 -41.23 -22.27 37.01
N ALA A 171 -40.53 -22.43 35.89
CA ALA A 171 -39.11 -22.07 35.81
C ALA A 171 -38.85 -20.60 36.20
N HIS A 172 -39.78 -19.70 35.88
CA HIS A 172 -39.66 -18.28 36.21
C HIS A 172 -40.11 -17.94 37.63
N GLU A 173 -41.05 -18.71 38.19
CA GLU A 173 -41.40 -18.66 39.62
C GLU A 173 -40.21 -19.11 40.49
N GLU A 174 -39.44 -20.10 40.01
CA GLU A 174 -38.30 -20.68 40.72
C GLU A 174 -37.01 -19.87 40.59
N TRP A 175 -36.73 -19.29 39.42
CA TRP A 175 -35.43 -18.64 39.18
C TRP A 175 -35.51 -17.14 38.89
N THR A 176 -36.50 -16.68 38.12
CA THR A 176 -36.53 -15.26 37.69
C THR A 176 -37.10 -14.34 38.77
N GLY A 177 -38.25 -14.70 39.35
CA GLY A 177 -38.90 -13.95 40.44
C GLY A 177 -38.01 -13.76 41.67
N PRO A 178 -37.42 -14.83 42.23
CA PRO A 178 -36.53 -14.73 43.39
C PRO A 178 -35.31 -13.84 43.15
N GLN A 179 -34.72 -13.89 41.96
CA GLN A 179 -33.58 -13.01 41.63
C GLN A 179 -34.00 -11.54 41.61
N ILE A 180 -35.12 -11.20 40.96
CA ILE A 180 -35.61 -9.82 40.91
C ILE A 180 -35.90 -9.31 42.33
N PHE A 181 -36.63 -10.09 43.14
CA PHE A 181 -36.99 -9.67 44.49
C PHE A 181 -35.76 -9.52 45.40
N LYS A 182 -34.77 -10.43 45.28
CA LYS A 182 -33.51 -10.34 46.02
C LYS A 182 -32.69 -9.11 45.63
N GLN A 183 -32.71 -8.72 44.34
CA GLN A 183 -31.95 -7.58 43.83
C GLN A 183 -32.67 -6.23 44.04
N LEU A 184 -34.01 -6.23 44.08
CA LEU A 184 -34.84 -5.03 44.21
C LEU A 184 -36.11 -5.31 45.06
N PRO A 185 -35.99 -5.46 46.39
CA PRO A 185 -37.13 -5.77 47.28
C PRO A 185 -38.24 -4.70 47.24
N GLN A 186 -37.88 -3.45 46.95
CA GLN A 186 -38.79 -2.30 46.86
C GLN A 186 -39.62 -2.25 45.57
N ILE A 187 -39.51 -3.22 44.66
CA ILE A 187 -40.28 -3.25 43.40
C ILE A 187 -41.77 -2.93 43.60
N ASN A 188 -42.33 -2.10 42.72
CA ASN A 188 -43.73 -1.68 42.72
C ASN A 188 -44.47 -2.19 41.47
N ILE A 189 -43.81 -2.16 40.31
CA ILE A 189 -44.39 -2.58 39.03
C ILE A 189 -43.48 -3.62 38.37
N PHE A 190 -44.05 -4.75 37.95
CA PHE A 190 -43.39 -5.72 37.08
C PHE A 190 -44.12 -5.80 35.74
N CYS A 191 -43.41 -5.57 34.64
CA CYS A 191 -43.93 -5.62 33.29
C CYS A 191 -43.26 -6.72 32.48
N SER A 192 -44.04 -7.59 31.84
CA SER A 192 -43.49 -8.59 30.94
C SER A 192 -44.51 -8.98 29.88
N THR A 193 -44.01 -9.51 28.77
CA THR A 193 -44.85 -10.23 27.83
C THR A 193 -45.23 -11.58 28.44
N VAL A 194 -46.50 -11.99 28.32
CA VAL A 194 -47.14 -12.94 29.25
C VAL A 194 -46.61 -14.40 29.20
N GLY A 195 -45.55 -14.66 28.42
CA GLY A 195 -44.84 -15.95 28.38
C GLY A 195 -43.91 -16.23 29.57
N THR A 196 -43.78 -15.31 30.54
CA THR A 196 -42.91 -15.40 31.74
C THR A 196 -43.75 -15.26 33.03
N GLY A 197 -45.02 -15.64 32.98
CA GLY A 197 -46.03 -15.35 34.01
C GLY A 197 -45.71 -15.83 35.43
N GLY A 198 -44.88 -16.87 35.59
CA GLY A 198 -44.45 -17.35 36.91
C GLY A 198 -43.65 -16.33 37.72
N THR A 199 -42.97 -15.37 37.06
CA THR A 199 -42.30 -14.26 37.76
C THR A 199 -43.30 -13.44 38.58
N GLY A 200 -44.44 -13.09 37.98
CA GLY A 200 -45.49 -12.31 38.65
C GLY A 200 -46.14 -13.07 39.81
N VAL A 201 -46.33 -14.38 39.66
CA VAL A 201 -46.85 -15.27 40.73
C VAL A 201 -45.92 -15.20 41.95
N TYR A 202 -44.62 -15.39 41.75
CA TYR A 202 -43.66 -15.30 42.84
C TYR A 202 -43.64 -13.91 43.48
N LEU A 203 -43.55 -12.84 42.69
CA LEU A 203 -43.48 -11.47 43.21
C LEU A 203 -44.71 -11.11 44.06
N LYS A 204 -45.92 -11.49 43.62
CA LYS A 204 -47.14 -11.30 44.40
C LYS A 204 -47.19 -12.15 45.67
N SER A 205 -46.59 -13.33 45.67
CA SER A 205 -46.47 -14.15 46.89
C SER A 205 -45.58 -13.48 47.96
N GLN A 206 -44.58 -12.70 47.54
CA GLN A 206 -43.66 -12.00 48.45
C GLN A 206 -44.14 -10.59 48.83
N LYS A 207 -44.69 -9.83 47.87
CA LYS A 207 -45.22 -8.47 48.06
C LYS A 207 -46.55 -8.35 47.30
N PRO A 208 -47.70 -8.64 47.94
CA PRO A 208 -49.02 -8.61 47.29
C PRO A 208 -49.41 -7.27 46.65
N ALA A 209 -48.77 -6.17 47.07
CA ALA A 209 -48.98 -4.84 46.52
C ALA A 209 -48.36 -4.63 45.11
N VAL A 210 -47.44 -5.51 44.67
CA VAL A 210 -46.79 -5.39 43.35
C VAL A 210 -47.85 -5.47 42.24
N LYS A 211 -47.80 -4.49 41.33
CA LYS A 211 -48.63 -4.46 40.13
C LYS A 211 -47.93 -5.20 38.99
N VAL A 212 -48.61 -6.19 38.41
CA VAL A 212 -48.13 -6.95 37.27
C VAL A 212 -48.83 -6.48 36.00
N VAL A 213 -48.06 -5.91 35.09
CA VAL A 213 -48.52 -5.43 33.77
C VAL A 213 -48.23 -6.49 32.73
N GLY A 214 -49.29 -7.01 32.11
CA GLY A 214 -49.20 -7.96 31.01
C GLY A 214 -49.24 -7.24 29.67
N VAL A 215 -48.19 -7.41 28.87
CA VAL A 215 -48.12 -6.83 27.53
C VAL A 215 -48.44 -7.91 26.48
N PHE A 216 -49.34 -7.57 25.55
CA PHE A 216 -49.85 -8.45 24.51
C PHE A 216 -49.67 -7.84 23.12
N ASN A 217 -49.56 -8.70 22.11
CA ASN A 217 -49.59 -8.25 20.72
C ASN A 217 -50.96 -7.67 20.36
N LYS A 218 -50.97 -6.64 19.50
CA LYS A 218 -52.18 -6.29 18.75
C LYS A 218 -52.64 -7.48 17.88
N PHE A 219 -53.95 -7.72 17.83
CA PHE A 219 -54.51 -8.80 17.04
C PHE A 219 -54.13 -8.65 15.55
N GLY A 220 -53.58 -9.72 14.95
CA GLY A 220 -53.11 -9.71 13.56
C GLY A 220 -51.71 -9.12 13.33
N ASP A 221 -51.05 -8.57 14.35
CA ASP A 221 -49.71 -7.97 14.24
C ASP A 221 -48.72 -8.57 15.25
N PRO A 222 -48.22 -9.80 15.01
CA PRO A 222 -47.47 -10.55 16.01
C PRO A 222 -46.01 -10.10 16.16
N THR A 223 -45.58 -9.87 17.40
CA THR A 223 -44.16 -9.90 17.79
C THR A 223 -43.73 -11.36 18.04
N PRO A 224 -42.47 -11.75 17.73
CA PRO A 224 -41.96 -13.08 18.07
C PRO A 224 -41.97 -13.34 19.58
N GLY A 225 -42.68 -14.38 20.01
CA GLY A 225 -42.76 -14.82 21.42
C GLY A 225 -44.11 -14.51 22.07
N PRO A 226 -44.49 -13.23 22.24
CA PRO A 226 -45.77 -12.84 22.82
C PRO A 226 -46.97 -13.29 21.96
N ARG A 227 -48.16 -13.34 22.59
CA ARG A 227 -49.45 -13.66 21.94
C ARG A 227 -50.43 -12.51 22.13
N HIS A 228 -51.45 -12.43 21.27
CA HIS A 228 -52.54 -11.48 21.48
C HIS A 228 -53.47 -11.95 22.61
N PHE A 229 -54.16 -11.01 23.25
CA PHE A 229 -54.96 -11.25 24.46
C PHE A 229 -55.97 -12.40 24.32
N HIS A 230 -56.79 -12.39 23.27
CA HIS A 230 -57.83 -13.42 23.08
C HIS A 230 -57.28 -14.84 22.88
N GLY A 231 -56.08 -14.99 22.31
CA GLY A 231 -55.42 -16.28 22.07
C GLY A 231 -54.64 -16.78 23.29
N PHE A 232 -54.74 -16.06 24.41
CA PHE A 232 -54.13 -16.44 25.68
C PHE A 232 -55.11 -17.21 26.59
N HIS A 233 -56.42 -17.16 26.32
CA HIS A 233 -57.45 -17.92 27.05
C HIS A 233 -57.27 -19.44 26.93
N THR A 234 -56.64 -19.91 25.86
CA THR A 234 -56.37 -21.33 25.58
C THR A 234 -55.02 -21.80 26.13
N SER A 235 -54.26 -20.91 26.80
CA SER A 235 -52.94 -21.22 27.33
C SER A 235 -52.98 -21.56 28.81
N GLY A 236 -52.24 -22.61 29.23
CA GLY A 236 -52.20 -23.10 30.61
C GLY A 236 -51.40 -22.24 31.60
N PHE A 237 -51.10 -20.99 31.25
CA PHE A 237 -50.37 -20.06 32.12
C PHE A 237 -51.27 -19.48 33.22
N PRO A 238 -50.78 -19.26 34.44
CA PRO A 238 -51.56 -18.67 35.54
C PRO A 238 -51.64 -17.15 35.42
N TRP A 239 -52.13 -16.64 34.29
CA TRP A 239 -52.24 -15.20 34.04
C TRP A 239 -53.49 -14.58 34.65
N GLN A 240 -54.59 -15.34 34.71
CA GLN A 240 -55.82 -14.96 35.38
C GLN A 240 -55.57 -14.89 36.89
N GLY A 241 -55.81 -13.71 37.48
CA GLY A 241 -55.50 -13.43 38.89
C GLY A 241 -54.08 -12.90 39.15
N THR A 242 -53.14 -13.13 38.24
CA THR A 242 -51.76 -12.61 38.36
C THR A 242 -51.59 -11.25 37.69
N VAL A 243 -52.12 -11.05 36.47
CA VAL A 243 -51.99 -9.79 35.72
C VAL A 243 -53.05 -8.77 36.18
N ASP A 244 -52.59 -7.58 36.61
CA ASP A 244 -53.45 -6.49 37.09
C ASP A 244 -53.88 -5.51 35.98
N SER A 245 -53.08 -5.40 34.93
CA SER A 245 -53.32 -4.44 33.84
C SER A 245 -52.84 -5.01 32.51
N ARG A 246 -53.56 -4.67 31.45
CA ARG A 246 -53.28 -5.13 30.08
C ARG A 246 -52.87 -3.93 29.22
N ILE A 247 -51.82 -4.10 28.42
CA ILE A 247 -51.41 -3.16 27.39
C ILE A 247 -51.22 -3.93 26.08
N GLU A 248 -51.70 -3.38 24.96
CA GLU A 248 -51.52 -3.95 23.63
C GLU A 248 -50.55 -3.11 22.81
N VAL A 249 -49.44 -3.71 22.40
CA VAL A 249 -48.36 -3.01 21.69
C VAL A 249 -48.30 -3.50 20.24
N SER A 250 -48.04 -2.57 19.32
CA SER A 250 -47.82 -2.92 17.91
C SER A 250 -46.43 -3.54 17.73
N SER A 251 -46.27 -4.42 16.74
CA SER A 251 -44.95 -4.96 16.42
C SER A 251 -43.98 -3.84 16.01
N VAL A 252 -44.43 -2.81 15.30
CA VAL A 252 -43.57 -1.68 14.90
C VAL A 252 -43.01 -0.96 16.13
N ASP A 253 -43.83 -0.68 17.13
CA ASP A 253 -43.38 -0.02 18.37
C ASP A 253 -42.44 -0.91 19.20
N SER A 254 -42.71 -2.21 19.21
CA SER A 254 -41.87 -3.24 19.82
C SER A 254 -40.47 -3.30 19.20
N TYR A 255 -40.36 -3.38 17.87
CA TYR A 255 -39.09 -3.38 17.15
C TYR A 255 -38.36 -2.03 17.30
N ARG A 256 -39.07 -0.90 17.24
CA ARG A 256 -38.48 0.44 17.42
C ARG A 256 -37.90 0.61 18.82
N MET A 257 -38.66 0.24 19.86
CA MET A 257 -38.20 0.35 21.24
C MET A 257 -37.01 -0.58 21.51
N SER A 258 -37.04 -1.80 20.97
CA SER A 258 -35.92 -2.74 21.07
C SER A 258 -34.64 -2.22 20.38
N MET A 259 -34.77 -1.61 19.20
CA MET A 259 -33.65 -0.96 18.51
C MET A 259 -33.07 0.19 19.34
N ARG A 260 -33.92 1.05 19.92
CA ARG A 260 -33.49 2.15 20.79
C ARG A 260 -32.78 1.64 22.04
N LEU A 261 -33.35 0.62 22.69
CA LEU A 261 -32.77 -0.04 23.86
C LEU A 261 -31.37 -0.59 23.55
N SER A 262 -31.22 -1.26 22.39
CA SER A 262 -29.93 -1.80 21.95
C SER A 262 -28.90 -0.70 21.62
N ARG A 263 -29.33 0.42 21.02
CA ARG A 263 -28.46 1.58 20.73
C ARG A 263 -27.94 2.26 22.00
N GLU A 264 -28.67 2.16 23.10
CA GLU A 264 -28.28 2.69 24.41
C GLU A 264 -27.52 1.65 25.27
N GLY A 265 -27.04 0.56 24.66
CA GLY A 265 -26.15 -0.43 25.30
C GLY A 265 -26.85 -1.63 25.96
N LEU A 266 -28.19 -1.65 25.97
CA LEU A 266 -28.97 -2.76 26.51
C LEU A 266 -29.46 -3.67 25.37
N ILE A 267 -28.60 -4.58 24.92
CA ILE A 267 -28.87 -5.41 23.74
C ILE A 267 -30.01 -6.40 24.03
N ALA A 268 -31.17 -6.17 23.42
CA ALA A 268 -32.36 -6.99 23.62
C ALA A 268 -33.31 -6.96 22.41
N GLY A 269 -33.98 -8.08 22.16
CA GLY A 269 -34.87 -8.32 21.03
C GLY A 269 -36.25 -7.67 21.17
N PRO A 270 -37.10 -7.82 20.14
CA PRO A 270 -38.36 -7.08 20.01
C PRO A 270 -39.32 -7.37 21.17
N SER A 271 -39.40 -8.61 21.68
CA SER A 271 -40.23 -8.95 22.85
C SER A 271 -39.90 -8.13 24.11
N SER A 272 -38.66 -7.65 24.23
CA SER A 272 -38.19 -6.79 25.33
C SER A 272 -38.54 -5.33 25.07
N GLY A 273 -38.43 -4.89 23.81
CA GLY A 273 -38.93 -3.59 23.37
C GLY A 273 -40.43 -3.45 23.59
N GLU A 274 -41.19 -4.52 23.33
CA GLU A 274 -42.62 -4.60 23.64
C GLU A 274 -42.90 -4.42 25.13
N ALA A 275 -42.19 -5.14 26.00
CA ALA A 275 -42.34 -5.04 27.45
C ALA A 275 -42.03 -3.63 27.95
N LEU A 276 -40.95 -2.99 27.47
CA LEU A 276 -40.60 -1.63 27.85
C LEU A 276 -41.61 -0.60 27.31
N HIS A 277 -42.02 -0.71 26.04
CA HIS A 277 -43.02 0.19 25.47
C HIS A 277 -44.34 0.09 26.24
N GLY A 278 -44.81 -1.12 26.52
CA GLY A 278 -46.03 -1.34 27.30
C GLY A 278 -45.91 -0.83 28.74
N LEU A 279 -44.73 -0.95 29.37
CA LEU A 279 -44.47 -0.36 30.69
C LEU A 279 -44.56 1.17 30.64
N LEU A 280 -43.94 1.81 29.66
CA LEU A 280 -43.97 3.27 29.50
C LEU A 280 -45.38 3.78 29.23
N GLU A 281 -46.17 3.08 28.41
CA GLU A 281 -47.57 3.41 28.17
C GLU A 281 -48.41 3.28 29.45
N TYR A 282 -48.20 2.20 30.22
CA TYR A 282 -48.87 2.01 31.51
C TYR A 282 -48.55 3.12 32.50
N ILE A 283 -47.27 3.49 32.65
CA ILE A 283 -46.83 4.58 33.53
C ILE A 283 -47.45 5.91 33.08
N SER A 284 -47.48 6.20 31.76
CA SER A 284 -48.12 7.41 31.24
C SER A 284 -49.62 7.47 31.58
N ASN A 285 -50.31 6.32 31.51
CA ASN A 285 -51.73 6.25 31.87
C ASN A 285 -51.94 6.44 33.39
N LEU A 286 -51.05 5.91 34.23
CA LEU A 286 -51.07 6.16 35.67
C LEU A 286 -50.80 7.61 36.03
N GLU A 287 -49.83 8.26 35.37
CA GLU A 287 -49.51 9.67 35.57
C GLU A 287 -50.72 10.55 35.25
N LYS A 288 -51.38 10.33 34.09
CA LYS A 288 -52.61 11.03 33.69
C LYS A 288 -53.77 10.82 34.66
N ALA A 289 -53.80 9.68 35.34
CA ALA A 289 -54.80 9.36 36.35
C ALA A 289 -54.40 9.79 37.77
N HIS A 290 -53.27 10.49 37.95
CA HIS A 290 -52.69 10.86 39.24
C HIS A 290 -52.47 9.67 40.20
N GLY A 291 -52.16 8.49 39.63
CA GLY A 291 -52.03 7.23 40.37
C GLY A 291 -50.61 6.88 40.83
N LEU A 292 -49.58 7.63 40.40
CA LEU A 292 -48.17 7.30 40.71
C LEU A 292 -47.85 7.40 42.21
N ASP A 293 -48.40 8.39 42.91
CA ASP A 293 -48.12 8.61 44.33
C ASP A 293 -48.62 7.44 45.20
N GLN A 294 -49.66 6.72 44.77
CA GLN A 294 -50.19 5.54 45.47
C GLN A 294 -49.28 4.32 45.37
N LEU A 295 -48.31 4.33 44.45
CA LEU A 295 -47.39 3.23 44.19
C LEU A 295 -45.98 3.49 44.73
N ARG A 296 -45.71 4.67 45.30
CA ARG A 296 -44.39 5.02 45.83
C ARG A 296 -44.03 4.09 46.98
N ASP A 297 -42.80 3.59 46.97
CA ASP A 297 -42.29 2.82 48.10
C ASP A 297 -42.04 3.74 49.30
N GLU A 298 -42.48 3.32 50.49
CA GLU A 298 -42.39 4.14 51.71
C GLU A 298 -40.94 4.44 52.12
N ALA A 299 -39.99 3.56 51.79
CA ALA A 299 -38.59 3.71 52.19
C ALA A 299 -37.80 4.57 51.20
N THR A 300 -38.08 4.48 49.90
CA THR A 300 -37.29 5.18 48.86
C THR A 300 -37.99 6.42 48.29
N GLY A 301 -39.32 6.53 48.39
CA GLY A 301 -40.13 7.56 47.71
C GLY A 301 -40.26 7.38 46.19
N ASP A 302 -39.58 6.37 45.64
CA ASP A 302 -39.56 6.07 44.21
C ASP A 302 -40.62 5.03 43.82
N VAL A 303 -41.02 5.03 42.55
CA VAL A 303 -41.76 3.93 41.91
C VAL A 303 -40.77 3.09 41.12
N SER A 304 -40.42 1.92 41.66
CA SER A 304 -39.48 0.97 41.06
C SER A 304 -40.18 -0.01 40.12
N CYS A 305 -39.85 0.08 38.84
CA CYS A 305 -40.43 -0.73 37.77
C CYS A 305 -39.39 -1.69 37.20
N VAL A 306 -39.78 -2.94 36.92
CA VAL A 306 -38.90 -3.93 36.28
C VAL A 306 -39.56 -4.46 35.02
N PHE A 307 -38.80 -4.52 33.91
CA PHE A 307 -39.19 -5.27 32.71
C PHE A 307 -38.13 -6.31 32.33
N THR A 308 -38.50 -7.30 31.53
CA THR A 308 -37.62 -8.42 31.15
C THR A 308 -36.98 -8.22 29.79
N CYS A 309 -35.66 -8.33 29.70
CA CYS A 309 -34.90 -8.44 28.46
C CYS A 309 -34.73 -9.91 28.08
N SER A 310 -35.61 -10.42 27.23
CA SER A 310 -35.88 -11.85 27.03
C SER A 310 -34.92 -12.56 26.08
N ASP A 311 -34.45 -11.92 25.02
CA ASP A 311 -33.56 -12.52 24.02
C ASP A 311 -32.81 -11.45 23.23
N LEU A 312 -31.88 -11.86 22.36
CA LEU A 312 -31.07 -10.96 21.55
C LEU A 312 -31.77 -10.56 20.23
N PRO A 313 -31.47 -9.37 19.69
CA PRO A 313 -32.09 -8.86 18.46
C PRO A 313 -31.59 -9.56 17.19
N TYR A 314 -30.42 -10.22 17.23
CA TYR A 314 -29.72 -10.74 16.05
C TYR A 314 -30.55 -11.70 15.19
N GLN A 315 -31.33 -12.58 15.82
CA GLN A 315 -32.19 -13.54 15.13
C GLN A 315 -33.38 -12.89 14.39
N TYR A 316 -33.61 -11.60 14.61
CA TYR A 316 -34.70 -10.83 14.04
C TYR A 316 -34.21 -9.68 13.14
N LEU A 317 -32.89 -9.52 12.92
CA LEU A 317 -32.31 -8.41 12.14
C LEU A 317 -33.03 -8.17 10.79
N PRO A 318 -33.28 -9.19 9.95
CA PRO A 318 -34.02 -8.97 8.70
C PRO A 318 -35.40 -8.34 8.90
N VAL A 319 -36.07 -8.65 10.01
CA VAL A 319 -37.41 -8.13 10.32
C VAL A 319 -37.35 -6.68 10.82
N TYR A 320 -36.28 -6.23 11.49
CA TYR A 320 -36.10 -4.81 11.83
C TYR A 320 -36.12 -3.94 10.57
N PHE A 321 -35.35 -4.34 9.55
CA PHE A 321 -35.29 -3.61 8.27
C PHE A 321 -36.56 -3.77 7.41
N GLN A 322 -37.45 -4.72 7.73
CA GLN A 322 -38.77 -4.85 7.10
C GLN A 322 -39.86 -4.04 7.81
N LYS A 323 -39.74 -3.84 9.13
CA LYS A 323 -40.78 -3.23 9.98
C LYS A 323 -40.56 -1.74 10.25
N LEU A 324 -39.30 -1.29 10.25
CA LEU A 324 -38.94 0.09 10.54
C LEU A 324 -38.58 0.83 9.26
N GLU A 325 -38.75 2.15 9.27
CA GLU A 325 -38.47 2.99 8.12
C GLU A 325 -36.96 3.11 7.88
N ALA A 326 -36.55 3.27 6.61
CA ALA A 326 -35.14 3.33 6.23
C ALA A 326 -34.39 4.50 6.91
N GLU A 327 -35.07 5.62 7.14
CA GLU A 327 -34.53 6.81 7.81
C GLU A 327 -34.21 6.57 9.30
N GLU A 328 -34.76 5.52 9.90
CA GLU A 328 -34.42 5.13 11.27
C GLU A 328 -33.02 4.48 11.36
N PHE A 329 -32.40 4.16 10.23
CA PHE A 329 -31.05 3.57 10.12
C PHE A 329 -30.06 4.53 9.44
N PRO A 330 -28.81 4.63 9.92
CA PRO A 330 -27.75 5.32 9.19
C PRO A 330 -27.58 4.75 7.78
N ARG A 331 -27.37 5.63 6.79
CA ARG A 331 -27.10 5.21 5.41
C ARG A 331 -25.71 4.60 5.30
N ILE A 332 -25.56 3.67 4.37
CA ILE A 332 -24.25 3.14 3.99
C ILE A 332 -23.57 4.19 3.11
N GLU A 333 -22.48 4.77 3.59
CA GLU A 333 -21.64 5.64 2.76
C GLU A 333 -20.96 4.79 1.67
N ASN A 334 -20.83 5.35 0.47
CA ASN A 334 -20.26 4.64 -0.69
C ASN A 334 -20.98 3.31 -1.00
N GLU A 335 -22.31 3.25 -0.80
CA GLU A 335 -23.16 2.07 -1.05
C GLU A 335 -22.97 1.46 -2.45
N ILE A 336 -22.56 2.27 -3.42
CA ILE A 336 -22.19 1.85 -4.78
C ILE A 336 -21.11 0.74 -4.80
N LEU A 337 -20.25 0.69 -3.77
CA LEU A 337 -19.21 -0.33 -3.63
C LEU A 337 -19.78 -1.70 -3.24
N LEU A 338 -20.99 -1.81 -2.68
CA LEU A 338 -21.60 -3.12 -2.40
C LEU A 338 -21.84 -3.96 -3.66
N GLN A 339 -21.85 -3.31 -4.83
CA GLN A 339 -22.13 -3.93 -6.13
C GLN A 339 -20.90 -3.93 -7.06
N CYS A 340 -19.73 -3.43 -6.62
CA CYS A 340 -18.50 -3.43 -7.42
C CYS A 340 -17.27 -3.83 -6.57
N ASP A 341 -16.23 -4.33 -7.25
CA ASP A 341 -14.97 -4.76 -6.64
C ASP A 341 -15.08 -5.68 -5.40
N GLN A 342 -16.07 -6.57 -5.39
CA GLN A 342 -16.24 -7.57 -4.31
C GLN A 342 -15.30 -8.78 -4.45
N ASN A 343 -14.38 -8.73 -5.41
CA ASN A 343 -13.43 -9.80 -5.67
C ASN A 343 -12.30 -9.74 -4.64
N ARG A 344 -11.70 -10.90 -4.34
CA ARG A 344 -10.52 -10.96 -3.47
C ARG A 344 -9.37 -10.16 -4.09
N HIS A 345 -8.64 -9.41 -3.28
CA HIS A 345 -7.33 -8.87 -3.64
C HIS A 345 -6.23 -9.65 -2.94
N ASP A 346 -5.09 -9.86 -3.60
CA ASP A 346 -3.95 -10.59 -3.05
C ASP A 346 -2.63 -9.96 -3.54
N GLU A 347 -1.76 -9.60 -2.61
CA GLU A 347 -0.47 -8.96 -2.90
C GLU A 347 0.42 -9.79 -3.83
N ARG A 348 0.26 -11.13 -3.84
CA ARG A 348 1.04 -12.03 -4.70
C ARG A 348 0.71 -11.88 -6.19
N TRP A 349 -0.37 -11.18 -6.53
CA TRP A 349 -0.75 -10.88 -7.93
C TRP A 349 -0.20 -9.53 -8.39
N ILE A 350 0.49 -8.81 -7.52
CA ILE A 350 1.14 -7.54 -7.81
C ILE A 350 2.64 -7.83 -7.85
N LEU A 351 3.23 -7.66 -9.02
CA LEU A 351 4.65 -7.92 -9.24
C LEU A 351 5.42 -6.61 -9.18
N ASP A 352 6.52 -6.60 -8.44
CA ASP A 352 7.55 -5.57 -8.60
C ASP A 352 8.10 -5.59 -10.05
N ALA A 353 8.67 -4.47 -10.50
CA ALA A 353 9.16 -4.29 -11.87
C ALA A 353 10.11 -5.42 -12.33
N ARG A 354 10.94 -5.95 -11.43
CA ARG A 354 11.90 -7.01 -11.73
C ARG A 354 11.22 -8.34 -11.99
N LYS A 355 10.29 -8.74 -11.13
CA LYS A 355 9.48 -9.96 -11.32
C LYS A 355 8.60 -9.83 -12.55
N ALA A 356 8.01 -8.65 -12.78
CA ALA A 356 7.23 -8.37 -13.97
C ALA A 356 8.07 -8.51 -15.24
N ALA A 357 9.28 -7.93 -15.28
CA ALA A 357 10.21 -8.07 -16.41
C ALA A 357 10.62 -9.53 -16.64
N THR A 358 10.85 -10.30 -15.57
CA THR A 358 11.16 -11.74 -15.65
C THR A 358 10.02 -12.53 -16.29
N VAL A 359 8.77 -12.25 -15.89
CA VAL A 359 7.58 -12.89 -16.49
C VAL A 359 7.42 -12.44 -17.94
N LEU A 360 7.58 -11.15 -18.24
CA LEU A 360 7.37 -10.58 -19.56
C LEU A 360 8.40 -11.03 -20.60
N PHE A 361 9.68 -11.12 -20.23
CA PHE A 361 10.78 -11.29 -21.18
C PHE A 361 11.60 -12.57 -20.97
N GLY A 362 11.43 -13.25 -19.83
CA GLY A 362 12.15 -14.47 -19.46
C GLY A 362 13.54 -14.23 -18.88
N THR A 363 14.01 -15.16 -18.05
CA THR A 363 15.43 -15.31 -17.68
C THR A 363 16.03 -16.37 -18.60
N GLY A 364 16.71 -15.99 -19.67
CA GLY A 364 17.09 -16.94 -20.72
C GLY A 364 17.86 -18.18 -20.22
N GLU A 365 17.43 -19.38 -20.62
CA GLU A 365 18.32 -20.53 -20.81
C GLU A 365 19.28 -20.21 -21.97
N LEU A 366 20.40 -19.57 -21.65
CA LEU A 366 21.46 -19.17 -22.58
C LEU A 366 22.49 -20.30 -22.80
N GLY A 367 22.02 -21.49 -23.18
CA GLY A 367 22.89 -22.67 -23.40
C GLY A 367 23.26 -22.96 -24.86
N SER A 368 22.50 -22.49 -25.86
CA SER A 368 22.56 -23.12 -27.20
C SER A 368 22.62 -22.20 -28.43
N ARG A 369 22.82 -20.88 -28.29
CA ARG A 369 22.88 -19.96 -29.46
C ARG A 369 24.21 -19.25 -29.70
N GLN A 370 25.30 -19.68 -29.06
CA GLN A 370 26.64 -19.08 -29.18
C GLN A 370 27.39 -19.32 -30.52
N LYS A 371 26.75 -19.83 -31.59
CA LYS A 371 27.46 -20.26 -32.81
C LYS A 371 27.20 -19.47 -34.11
N ALA A 372 26.45 -18.36 -34.10
CA ALA A 372 25.98 -17.76 -35.37
C ALA A 372 26.31 -16.29 -35.66
N VAL A 373 27.13 -15.58 -34.87
CA VAL A 373 27.29 -14.10 -35.02
C VAL A 373 28.69 -13.65 -35.52
N SER A 374 29.57 -14.55 -35.98
CA SER A 374 30.91 -14.13 -36.45
C SER A 374 31.01 -13.61 -37.89
N LYS A 375 29.89 -13.36 -38.58
CA LYS A 375 29.92 -12.88 -39.98
C LYS A 375 28.82 -11.89 -40.27
N THR A 376 29.10 -10.60 -40.09
CA THR A 376 28.76 -9.47 -40.98
C THR A 376 28.64 -8.17 -40.17
N ALA A 377 29.63 -7.28 -40.28
CA ALA A 377 29.45 -5.82 -40.27
C ALA A 377 30.82 -5.12 -40.35
N SER A 378 31.43 -5.15 -41.53
CA SER A 378 32.43 -4.15 -41.93
C SER A 378 31.83 -3.33 -43.06
N LYS A 379 31.33 -2.13 -42.75
CA LYS A 379 31.17 -1.05 -43.75
C LYS A 379 31.48 0.28 -43.10
N ASP A 380 32.51 0.92 -43.66
CA ASP A 380 33.07 2.21 -43.29
C ASP A 380 32.04 3.36 -43.36
N PHE A 381 32.16 4.32 -42.43
CA PHE A 381 31.42 5.57 -42.44
C PHE A 381 32.37 6.72 -42.80
N ASP A 382 32.07 7.43 -43.89
CA ASP A 382 32.88 8.52 -44.43
C ASP A 382 32.49 9.88 -43.80
N LEU A 383 33.44 10.53 -43.12
CA LEU A 383 33.25 11.73 -42.28
C LEU A 383 33.41 13.06 -43.04
N GLY A 384 33.15 13.08 -44.34
CA GLY A 384 33.44 14.23 -45.21
C GLY A 384 32.34 15.29 -45.40
N LYS A 385 31.13 15.16 -44.84
CA LYS A 385 30.03 16.14 -45.07
C LYS A 385 29.12 16.30 -43.85
N LEU A 386 29.37 17.31 -43.02
CA LEU A 386 28.43 17.80 -42.01
C LEU A 386 27.74 19.06 -42.53
N SER A 387 26.42 19.02 -42.73
CA SER A 387 25.57 20.20 -42.89
C SER A 387 24.88 20.54 -41.57
N PRO A 388 24.65 21.83 -41.25
CA PRO A 388 24.00 22.25 -40.01
C PRO A 388 22.49 22.16 -40.15
N ALA A 389 21.93 20.95 -40.14
CA ALA A 389 20.50 20.69 -39.92
C ALA A 389 20.24 19.19 -39.78
N GLN A 390 20.67 18.60 -38.66
CA GLN A 390 20.08 17.37 -38.16
C GLN A 390 19.65 17.64 -36.73
N LYS A 391 18.38 18.00 -36.57
CA LYS A 391 17.68 17.71 -35.31
C LYS A 391 17.84 16.20 -35.04
N PRO A 392 17.91 15.76 -33.78
CA PRO A 392 17.86 14.34 -33.46
C PRO A 392 16.68 13.73 -34.21
N PRO A 393 16.83 12.53 -34.81
CA PRO A 393 15.73 11.91 -35.52
C PRO A 393 14.57 11.77 -34.54
N THR A 394 13.52 12.57 -34.73
CA THR A 394 12.24 12.43 -34.02
C THR A 394 11.47 11.21 -34.53
N SER A 395 12.17 10.16 -34.94
CA SER A 395 11.58 8.93 -35.43
C SER A 395 12.11 7.76 -34.60
N ARG A 396 11.16 7.11 -33.94
CA ARG A 396 11.20 5.86 -33.18
C ARG A 396 11.67 4.65 -34.03
N SER A 397 12.53 4.84 -35.02
CA SER A 397 12.80 3.88 -36.09
C SER A 397 14.03 3.00 -35.85
N TRP A 398 14.94 3.34 -34.93
CA TRP A 398 16.10 2.51 -34.62
C TRP A 398 15.90 1.59 -33.40
N ILE A 399 14.84 1.83 -32.63
CA ILE A 399 14.44 1.07 -31.41
C ILE A 399 13.95 -0.37 -31.72
N SER A 400 13.91 -0.78 -32.99
CA SER A 400 13.31 -2.07 -33.40
C SER A 400 14.26 -3.28 -33.32
N HIS A 401 15.56 -3.12 -33.05
CA HIS A 401 16.51 -4.23 -33.21
C HIS A 401 17.05 -4.87 -31.93
N PHE A 402 16.70 -4.37 -30.73
CA PHE A 402 17.12 -4.96 -29.44
C PHE A 402 16.01 -5.03 -28.38
N ARG A 403 14.74 -5.07 -28.78
CA ARG A 403 13.62 -5.32 -27.86
C ARG A 403 13.47 -6.82 -27.64
N GLY A 404 13.65 -7.28 -26.40
CA GLY A 404 13.10 -8.57 -25.99
C GLY A 404 11.60 -8.54 -26.25
N SER A 405 11.12 -9.27 -27.25
CA SER A 405 9.69 -9.42 -27.48
C SER A 405 9.08 -10.07 -26.25
N VAL A 406 7.92 -9.59 -25.79
CA VAL A 406 7.15 -10.27 -24.75
C VAL A 406 7.05 -11.76 -25.09
N LEU A 407 7.32 -12.61 -24.11
CA LEU A 407 7.28 -14.05 -24.29
C LEU A 407 5.93 -14.47 -24.89
N PRO A 408 5.91 -15.37 -25.89
CA PRO A 408 4.67 -15.82 -26.51
C PRO A 408 3.66 -16.43 -25.52
N SER A 409 4.15 -16.91 -24.37
CA SER A 409 3.37 -17.46 -23.25
C SER A 409 2.71 -16.39 -22.36
N VAL A 410 2.84 -15.11 -22.68
CA VAL A 410 2.28 -14.00 -21.89
C VAL A 410 1.35 -13.14 -22.74
N LEU A 411 0.11 -12.98 -22.28
CA LEU A 411 -0.85 -12.03 -22.84
C LEU A 411 -0.76 -10.72 -22.05
N VAL A 412 -0.27 -9.65 -22.68
CA VAL A 412 -0.26 -8.31 -22.07
C VAL A 412 -1.48 -7.52 -22.52
N LEU A 413 -2.28 -7.05 -21.56
CA LEU A 413 -3.36 -6.10 -21.78
C LEU A 413 -2.99 -4.74 -21.18
N ASP A 414 -3.04 -3.71 -22.00
CA ASP A 414 -2.75 -2.34 -21.60
C ASP A 414 -4.07 -1.57 -21.44
N LEU A 415 -4.32 -1.06 -20.23
CA LEU A 415 -5.59 -0.46 -19.84
C LEU A 415 -5.63 1.07 -20.04
N ARG A 416 -4.53 1.68 -20.47
CA ARG A 416 -4.42 3.14 -20.66
C ARG A 416 -5.20 3.61 -21.88
N SER A 417 -5.28 4.93 -22.06
CA SER A 417 -5.96 5.50 -23.23
C SER A 417 -5.33 5.01 -24.55
N GLN A 418 -6.12 5.01 -25.63
CA GLN A 418 -5.62 4.61 -26.95
C GLN A 418 -4.47 5.52 -27.40
N ALA A 419 -4.53 6.83 -27.08
CA ALA A 419 -3.47 7.77 -27.39
C ALA A 419 -2.17 7.45 -26.66
N ASP A 420 -2.23 7.10 -25.37
CA ASP A 420 -1.04 6.76 -24.58
C ASP A 420 -0.44 5.41 -24.98
N PHE A 421 -1.28 4.44 -25.37
CA PHE A 421 -0.84 3.18 -25.95
C PHE A 421 -0.09 3.40 -27.27
N GLU A 422 -0.63 4.23 -28.17
CA GLU A 422 0.02 4.58 -29.44
C GLU A 422 1.30 5.39 -29.25
N ALA A 423 1.34 6.22 -28.19
CA ALA A 423 2.54 6.92 -27.79
C ALA A 423 3.62 5.93 -27.35
N LEU A 424 3.35 5.01 -26.42
CA LEU A 424 4.38 4.08 -25.95
C LEU A 424 3.71 2.84 -25.36
N HIS A 425 4.07 1.64 -25.81
CA HIS A 425 3.54 0.38 -25.29
C HIS A 425 4.56 -0.75 -25.36
N LEU A 426 4.32 -1.80 -24.57
CA LEU A 426 5.13 -3.02 -24.59
C LEU A 426 4.94 -3.76 -25.94
N PRO A 427 6.01 -4.18 -26.63
CA PRO A 427 5.87 -4.91 -27.89
C PRO A 427 5.01 -6.17 -27.75
N GLY A 428 3.98 -6.30 -28.58
CA GLY A 428 3.04 -7.43 -28.53
C GLY A 428 1.91 -7.30 -27.51
N SER A 429 1.85 -6.18 -26.76
CA SER A 429 0.71 -5.86 -25.90
C SER A 429 -0.53 -5.46 -26.70
N HIS A 430 -1.68 -5.60 -26.05
CA HIS A 430 -2.99 -5.31 -26.64
C HIS A 430 -3.67 -4.17 -25.90
N SER A 431 -3.99 -3.11 -26.63
CA SER A 431 -4.77 -1.99 -26.12
C SER A 431 -6.18 -2.43 -25.72
N VAL A 432 -6.56 -2.16 -24.47
CA VAL A 432 -7.89 -2.36 -23.88
C VAL A 432 -8.25 -1.11 -23.07
N PRO A 433 -8.48 0.04 -23.74
CA PRO A 433 -8.59 1.32 -23.06
C PRO A 433 -9.86 1.37 -22.21
N LEU A 434 -9.71 1.84 -20.97
CA LEU A 434 -10.82 2.06 -20.04
C LEU A 434 -11.33 3.51 -20.18
N GLU A 435 -12.61 3.66 -20.56
CA GLU A 435 -13.23 5.00 -20.67
C GLU A 435 -13.20 5.71 -19.30
N GLY A 436 -12.68 6.94 -19.27
CA GLY A 436 -12.56 7.74 -18.04
C GLY A 436 -11.26 7.52 -17.25
N LEU A 437 -10.45 6.51 -17.57
CA LEU A 437 -9.13 6.33 -16.97
C LEU A 437 -8.09 7.24 -17.66
N THR A 438 -7.74 8.33 -16.98
CA THR A 438 -6.70 9.29 -17.41
C THR A 438 -5.44 9.14 -16.57
N SER A 439 -4.29 9.65 -17.05
CA SER A 439 -3.06 9.71 -16.25
C SER A 439 -3.31 10.44 -14.92
N SER A 440 -3.97 11.61 -14.93
CA SER A 440 -4.28 12.35 -13.70
C SER A 440 -5.16 11.60 -12.71
N LEU A 441 -6.11 10.77 -13.15
CA LEU A 441 -6.92 9.95 -12.25
C LEU A 441 -6.10 8.77 -11.70
N ALA A 442 -5.22 8.20 -12.53
CA ALA A 442 -4.38 7.10 -12.15
C ALA A 442 -3.21 7.54 -11.25
N ASP A 443 -2.63 8.72 -11.46
CA ASP A 443 -1.57 9.30 -10.62
C ASP A 443 -2.13 9.87 -9.31
N GLY A 444 -3.46 9.95 -9.19
CA GLY A 444 -4.19 10.22 -7.95
C GLY A 444 -4.50 8.95 -7.15
N ASP A 445 -5.32 9.09 -6.10
CA ASP A 445 -5.80 7.95 -5.31
C ASP A 445 -7.09 7.39 -5.90
N LEU A 446 -6.97 6.43 -6.84
CA LEU A 446 -8.13 5.76 -7.44
C LEU A 446 -9.03 5.12 -6.39
N PHE A 447 -8.43 4.51 -5.36
CA PHE A 447 -9.17 3.82 -4.29
C PHE A 447 -9.76 4.78 -3.26
N GLY A 448 -9.34 6.04 -3.26
CA GLY A 448 -9.87 7.11 -2.42
C GLY A 448 -11.24 7.66 -2.85
N ASP A 449 -11.69 7.39 -4.08
CA ASP A 449 -13.01 7.80 -4.58
C ASP A 449 -13.86 6.62 -5.07
N ALA A 450 -14.93 6.32 -4.34
CA ALA A 450 -15.85 5.22 -4.66
C ALA A 450 -16.51 5.33 -6.04
N LYS A 451 -16.76 6.56 -6.54
CA LYS A 451 -17.32 6.75 -7.89
C LYS A 451 -16.32 6.38 -8.96
N SER A 452 -15.05 6.75 -8.77
CA SER A 452 -13.94 6.39 -9.65
C SER A 452 -13.70 4.88 -9.66
N VAL A 453 -13.67 4.22 -8.50
CA VAL A 453 -13.59 2.74 -8.41
C VAL A 453 -14.74 2.09 -9.16
N HIS A 454 -15.98 2.51 -8.91
CA HIS A 454 -17.14 1.94 -9.59
C HIS A 454 -17.08 2.12 -11.10
N MET A 455 -16.76 3.35 -11.57
CA MET A 455 -16.62 3.65 -13.00
C MET A 455 -15.56 2.75 -13.65
N VAL A 456 -14.35 2.69 -13.09
CA VAL A 456 -13.23 1.91 -13.62
C VAL A 456 -13.57 0.42 -13.60
N TRP A 457 -14.13 -0.09 -12.50
CA TRP A 457 -14.55 -1.49 -12.38
C TRP A 457 -15.62 -1.87 -13.42
N THR A 458 -16.64 -1.04 -13.61
CA THR A 458 -17.68 -1.28 -14.63
C THR A 458 -17.09 -1.31 -16.03
N GLN A 459 -16.14 -0.43 -16.33
CA GLN A 459 -15.44 -0.43 -17.62
C GLN A 459 -14.59 -1.68 -17.80
N ILE A 460 -13.90 -2.15 -16.76
CA ILE A 460 -13.16 -3.42 -16.77
C ILE A 460 -14.10 -4.59 -17.10
N GLN A 461 -15.24 -4.71 -16.41
CA GLN A 461 -16.22 -5.78 -16.68
C GLN A 461 -16.67 -5.74 -18.16
N LYS A 462 -17.11 -4.56 -18.63
CA LYS A 462 -17.55 -4.34 -20.01
C LYS A 462 -16.47 -4.71 -21.02
N LYS A 463 -15.21 -4.33 -20.76
CA LYS A 463 -14.08 -4.55 -21.66
C LYS A 463 -13.67 -6.01 -21.71
N PHE A 464 -13.68 -6.73 -20.59
CA PHE A 464 -13.38 -8.16 -20.58
C PHE A 464 -14.45 -9.02 -21.24
N ASP A 465 -15.70 -8.56 -21.24
CA ASP A 465 -16.81 -9.22 -21.95
C ASP A 465 -16.88 -8.81 -23.44
N GLU A 466 -16.08 -7.83 -23.87
CA GLU A 466 -16.00 -7.43 -25.28
C GLU A 466 -15.50 -8.59 -26.15
N PRO A 467 -16.18 -8.97 -27.26
CA PRO A 467 -15.87 -10.19 -28.03
C PRO A 467 -14.42 -10.31 -28.51
N ARG A 468 -13.72 -9.18 -28.69
CA ARG A 468 -12.31 -9.17 -29.08
C ARG A 468 -11.39 -9.52 -27.91
N VAL A 469 -11.65 -8.99 -26.72
CA VAL A 469 -10.85 -9.22 -25.51
C VAL A 469 -11.17 -10.60 -24.93
N ALA A 470 -12.46 -10.96 -24.83
CA ALA A 470 -12.91 -12.26 -24.36
C ALA A 470 -12.26 -13.42 -25.14
N ARG A 471 -12.16 -13.32 -26.48
CA ARG A 471 -11.47 -14.32 -27.31
C ARG A 471 -9.99 -14.46 -26.97
N ARG A 472 -9.30 -13.35 -26.67
CA ARG A 472 -7.89 -13.37 -26.28
C ARG A 472 -7.69 -13.99 -24.91
N LEU A 473 -8.54 -13.62 -23.96
CA LEU A 473 -8.53 -14.20 -22.62
C LEU A 473 -8.79 -15.70 -22.68
N LEU A 474 -9.85 -16.15 -23.38
CA LEU A 474 -10.12 -17.58 -23.59
C LEU A 474 -8.91 -18.30 -24.19
N SER A 475 -8.31 -17.75 -25.25
CA SER A 475 -7.09 -18.30 -25.84
C SER A 475 -5.92 -18.35 -24.85
N ALA A 476 -5.74 -17.33 -24.01
CA ALA A 476 -4.71 -17.35 -22.97
C ALA A 476 -4.95 -18.47 -21.96
N ARG A 477 -6.19 -18.65 -21.49
CA ARG A 477 -6.53 -19.73 -20.54
C ARG A 477 -6.32 -21.11 -21.17
N ASP A 478 -6.80 -21.32 -22.39
CA ASP A 478 -6.72 -22.61 -23.07
C ASP A 478 -5.26 -23.02 -23.35
N ASN A 479 -4.37 -22.04 -23.52
CA ASN A 479 -2.92 -22.26 -23.72
C ASN A 479 -2.10 -22.15 -22.42
N HIS A 480 -2.72 -21.97 -21.25
CA HIS A 480 -2.04 -21.72 -19.98
C HIS A 480 -1.07 -20.53 -20.01
N HIS A 481 -1.42 -19.48 -20.74
CA HIS A 481 -0.65 -18.23 -20.78
C HIS A 481 -0.97 -17.37 -19.57
N THR A 482 0.07 -16.75 -19.03
CA THR A 482 -0.05 -15.73 -17.99
C THR A 482 -0.60 -14.43 -18.59
N VAL A 483 -1.52 -13.76 -17.89
CA VAL A 483 -2.06 -12.45 -18.27
C VAL A 483 -1.36 -11.36 -17.46
N MET A 484 -0.71 -10.42 -18.14
CA MET A 484 -0.11 -9.23 -17.50
C MET A 484 -0.96 -8.00 -17.79
N LEU A 485 -1.36 -7.29 -16.74
CA LEU A 485 -2.13 -6.06 -16.84
C LEU A 485 -1.27 -4.85 -16.50
N VAL A 486 -1.18 -3.92 -17.43
CA VAL A 486 -0.43 -2.67 -17.26
C VAL A 486 -1.36 -1.48 -17.41
N CYS A 487 -1.15 -0.48 -16.57
CA CYS A 487 -1.76 0.85 -16.67
C CYS A 487 -0.74 1.88 -16.20
N TYR A 488 -1.13 3.13 -15.95
CA TYR A 488 -0.23 4.23 -15.53
C TYR A 488 0.57 3.88 -14.27
N ASN A 489 -0.02 4.03 -13.07
CA ASN A 489 0.61 3.75 -11.78
C ASN A 489 0.37 2.31 -11.25
N GLY A 490 -0.46 1.53 -11.94
CA GLY A 490 -0.80 0.14 -11.60
C GLY A 490 -2.16 -0.08 -10.91
N ASP A 491 -2.86 0.96 -10.43
CA ASP A 491 -4.06 0.76 -9.60
C ASP A 491 -5.26 0.15 -10.35
N ALA A 492 -5.54 0.65 -11.56
CA ALA A 492 -6.57 0.05 -12.41
C ALA A 492 -6.20 -1.40 -12.80
N SER A 493 -4.90 -1.70 -12.94
CA SER A 493 -4.42 -3.07 -13.19
C SER A 493 -4.67 -3.98 -12.00
N LYS A 494 -4.60 -3.49 -10.76
CA LYS A 494 -4.93 -4.28 -9.55
C LYS A 494 -6.40 -4.73 -9.59
N LEU A 495 -7.33 -3.79 -9.79
CA LEU A 495 -8.77 -4.06 -9.96
C LEU A 495 -9.04 -5.08 -11.09
N ALA A 496 -8.38 -4.89 -12.22
CA ALA A 496 -8.55 -5.74 -13.38
C ALA A 496 -7.95 -7.14 -13.15
N SER A 497 -6.82 -7.24 -12.43
CA SER A 497 -6.18 -8.53 -12.12
C SER A 497 -7.03 -9.35 -11.15
N SER A 498 -7.59 -8.71 -10.12
CA SER A 498 -8.55 -9.35 -9.20
C SER A 498 -9.79 -9.84 -9.94
N THR A 499 -10.32 -9.05 -10.87
CA THR A 499 -11.45 -9.45 -11.72
C THR A 499 -11.15 -10.68 -12.58
N LEU A 500 -9.97 -10.75 -13.19
CA LEU A 500 -9.56 -11.92 -13.96
C LEU A 500 -9.29 -13.14 -13.06
N ARG A 501 -8.72 -12.95 -11.87
CA ARG A 501 -8.50 -14.02 -10.89
C ARG A 501 -9.81 -14.64 -10.40
N ALA A 502 -10.85 -13.83 -10.21
CA ALA A 502 -12.20 -14.32 -9.90
C ALA A 502 -12.85 -15.12 -11.05
N ARG A 503 -12.31 -15.00 -12.28
CA ARG A 503 -12.72 -15.75 -13.47
C ARG A 503 -11.72 -16.88 -13.83
N ASP A 504 -10.89 -17.31 -12.87
CA ASP A 504 -9.90 -18.38 -12.99
C ASP A 504 -8.79 -18.16 -14.03
N TYR A 505 -8.38 -16.90 -14.26
CA TYR A 505 -7.20 -16.59 -15.07
C TYR A 505 -5.95 -16.40 -14.21
N GLU A 506 -4.79 -16.82 -14.73
CA GLU A 506 -3.50 -16.47 -14.14
C GLU A 506 -3.12 -15.03 -14.50
N ALA A 507 -3.66 -14.07 -13.75
CA ALA A 507 -3.44 -12.64 -13.99
C ALA A 507 -2.52 -11.98 -12.95
N PHE A 508 -1.69 -11.05 -13.42
CA PHE A 508 -0.81 -10.22 -12.60
C PHE A 508 -0.89 -8.75 -13.02
N SER A 509 -0.52 -7.86 -12.10
CA SER A 509 -0.34 -6.42 -12.33
C SER A 509 1.08 -6.01 -11.95
N VAL A 510 1.52 -4.85 -12.45
CA VAL A 510 2.85 -4.30 -12.15
C VAL A 510 2.73 -3.18 -11.11
N GLU A 511 3.50 -3.29 -10.03
CA GLU A 511 3.65 -2.23 -9.04
C GLU A 511 4.32 -0.99 -9.67
N GLY A 512 3.72 0.18 -9.51
CA GLY A 512 4.17 1.40 -10.20
C GLY A 512 3.79 1.42 -11.70
N GLY A 513 3.01 0.44 -12.15
CA GLY A 513 2.46 0.36 -13.50
C GLY A 513 3.52 0.30 -14.60
N ILE A 514 3.22 0.90 -15.75
CA ILE A 514 4.03 0.71 -16.96
C ILE A 514 5.35 1.50 -16.93
N GLU A 515 5.38 2.64 -16.24
CA GLU A 515 6.58 3.47 -16.11
C GLU A 515 7.66 2.76 -15.29
N ALA A 516 7.25 1.98 -14.27
CA ALA A 516 8.17 1.18 -13.49
C ALA A 516 8.93 0.12 -14.31
N LEU A 517 8.47 -0.21 -15.53
CA LEU A 517 9.15 -1.13 -16.44
C LEU A 517 10.23 -0.45 -17.30
N TRP A 518 10.33 0.87 -17.29
CA TRP A 518 11.00 1.65 -18.36
C TRP A 518 12.14 2.57 -17.91
N VAL A 519 12.90 2.25 -16.84
CA VAL A 519 14.10 3.04 -16.50
C VAL A 519 15.12 3.01 -17.64
N GLU A 520 15.28 4.12 -18.36
CA GLU A 520 16.12 4.20 -19.56
C GLU A 520 17.43 4.94 -19.27
N VAL A 521 18.55 4.29 -19.57
CA VAL A 521 19.90 4.84 -19.38
C VAL A 521 20.56 5.04 -20.74
N GLN A 522 20.96 6.28 -21.02
CA GLN A 522 21.69 6.62 -22.24
C GLN A 522 23.18 6.30 -22.08
N VAL A 523 23.68 5.36 -22.89
CA VAL A 523 25.09 5.02 -23.00
C VAL A 523 25.73 5.85 -24.13
N LEU A 524 26.71 6.70 -23.80
CA LEU A 524 27.57 7.38 -24.76
C LEU A 524 28.84 6.53 -24.89
N PHE A 525 28.92 5.74 -25.95
CA PHE A 525 30.03 4.82 -26.15
C PHE A 525 31.19 5.51 -26.87
N THR A 526 32.31 5.74 -26.19
CA THR A 526 33.50 6.38 -26.79
C THR A 526 34.69 5.44 -26.97
N GLY A 527 34.52 4.17 -26.62
CA GLY A 527 35.58 3.16 -26.61
C GLY A 527 36.43 3.21 -25.34
N GLY A 528 37.75 3.35 -25.51
CA GLY A 528 38.73 3.26 -24.42
C GLY A 528 39.11 1.82 -24.07
N THR A 529 39.97 1.68 -23.07
CA THR A 529 40.53 0.37 -22.64
C THR A 529 39.47 -0.65 -22.26
N LEU A 530 38.30 -0.21 -21.81
CA LEU A 530 37.13 -1.05 -21.54
C LEU A 530 36.65 -1.82 -22.79
N ALA A 531 36.85 -1.25 -23.98
CA ALA A 531 36.46 -1.80 -25.27
C ALA A 531 37.63 -2.29 -26.12
N GLU A 532 38.88 -2.09 -25.68
CA GLU A 532 40.09 -2.44 -26.45
C GLU A 532 40.73 -3.72 -25.94
N GLY A 533 41.26 -4.55 -26.86
CA GLY A 533 41.89 -5.83 -26.55
C GLY A 533 43.32 -5.94 -27.09
N SER A 534 44.10 -6.83 -26.49
CA SER A 534 45.45 -7.20 -26.95
C SER A 534 45.41 -8.36 -27.93
N GLY A 535 46.10 -8.19 -29.07
CA GLY A 535 46.39 -9.27 -30.01
C GLY A 535 47.52 -10.21 -29.56
N TYR A 536 48.27 -9.86 -28.51
CA TYR A 536 49.40 -10.64 -28.00
C TYR A 536 49.02 -11.66 -26.92
N GLY A 537 47.78 -11.59 -26.42
CA GLY A 537 47.21 -12.56 -25.48
C GLY A 537 46.75 -11.92 -24.16
N PRO A 538 46.15 -12.71 -23.25
CA PRO A 538 45.49 -12.22 -22.04
C PRO A 538 46.45 -11.72 -20.93
N LEU A 539 47.77 -11.88 -21.11
CA LEU A 539 48.79 -11.37 -20.20
C LEU A 539 49.31 -9.98 -20.59
N ASP A 540 48.99 -9.49 -21.79
CA ASP A 540 49.39 -8.16 -22.21
C ASP A 540 48.32 -7.12 -21.83
N ASP A 541 48.64 -6.34 -20.82
CA ASP A 541 47.82 -5.26 -20.28
C ASP A 541 48.43 -3.86 -20.51
N THR A 542 49.46 -3.75 -21.36
CA THR A 542 50.15 -2.47 -21.63
C THR A 542 50.28 -2.13 -23.11
N GLN A 543 50.32 -3.11 -24.01
CA GLN A 543 50.49 -2.92 -25.46
C GLN A 543 49.23 -3.33 -26.24
N TYR A 544 48.04 -3.08 -25.70
CA TYR A 544 46.76 -3.43 -26.29
C TYR A 544 46.23 -2.41 -27.30
N GLY A 545 45.04 -2.67 -27.86
CA GLY A 545 44.34 -1.79 -28.80
C GLY A 545 44.33 -2.30 -30.23
N GLN A 546 44.89 -3.49 -30.51
CA GLN A 546 44.91 -4.09 -31.85
C GLN A 546 43.51 -4.37 -32.39
N TYR A 547 42.55 -4.66 -31.51
CA TYR A 547 41.13 -4.76 -31.84
C TYR A 547 40.28 -4.08 -30.78
N SER A 548 39.05 -3.76 -31.16
CA SER A 548 38.03 -3.16 -30.30
C SER A 548 36.72 -3.95 -30.41
N ILE A 549 35.96 -3.99 -29.33
CA ILE A 549 34.59 -4.50 -29.30
C ILE A 549 33.59 -3.34 -29.29
N THR A 550 32.34 -3.61 -29.67
CA THR A 550 31.30 -2.57 -29.67
C THR A 550 30.63 -2.42 -28.30
N ALA A 551 29.79 -1.39 -28.15
CA ALA A 551 28.94 -1.25 -26.97
C ALA A 551 28.00 -2.46 -26.80
N GLU A 552 27.45 -2.96 -27.90
CA GLU A 552 26.56 -4.12 -27.92
C GLU A 552 27.30 -5.39 -27.47
N ASP A 553 28.57 -5.55 -27.86
CA ASP A 553 29.39 -6.66 -27.38
C ASP A 553 29.60 -6.61 -25.85
N ILE A 554 29.87 -5.42 -25.29
CA ILE A 554 29.99 -5.23 -23.83
C ILE A 554 28.66 -5.56 -23.14
N ILE A 555 27.54 -5.05 -23.66
CA ILE A 555 26.22 -5.30 -23.11
C ILE A 555 25.88 -6.80 -23.18
N ALA A 556 26.18 -7.47 -24.29
CA ALA A 556 25.90 -8.89 -24.48
C ALA A 556 26.70 -9.79 -23.53
N ARG A 557 27.89 -9.35 -23.08
CA ARG A 557 28.68 -10.06 -22.07
C ARG A 557 28.08 -9.99 -20.67
N ASN A 558 27.24 -8.99 -20.40
CA ASN A 558 26.61 -8.81 -19.10
C ASN A 558 25.07 -8.63 -19.21
N PRO A 559 24.32 -9.73 -19.41
CA PRO A 559 22.87 -9.66 -19.57
C PRO A 559 22.14 -9.16 -18.30
N TYR A 560 22.79 -9.14 -17.14
CA TYR A 560 22.19 -8.62 -15.91
C TYR A 560 21.93 -7.10 -15.97
N LEU A 561 22.53 -6.38 -16.92
CA LEU A 561 22.24 -4.96 -17.18
C LEU A 561 20.74 -4.71 -17.44
N PHE A 562 20.07 -5.66 -18.09
CA PHE A 562 18.63 -5.57 -18.38
C PHE A 562 17.75 -5.80 -17.14
N ASN A 563 18.31 -6.24 -16.02
CA ASN A 563 17.59 -6.32 -14.75
C ASN A 563 17.52 -4.97 -14.02
N VAL A 564 18.34 -4.00 -14.41
CA VAL A 564 18.45 -2.70 -13.72
C VAL A 564 18.08 -1.52 -14.61
N SER A 565 18.10 -1.67 -15.94
CA SER A 565 17.79 -0.60 -16.89
C SER A 565 17.49 -1.10 -18.30
N GLN A 566 16.82 -0.28 -19.09
CA GLN A 566 16.91 -0.30 -20.55
C GLN A 566 18.06 0.60 -21.01
N LEU A 567 18.73 0.25 -22.11
CA LEU A 567 19.91 0.97 -22.58
C LEU A 567 19.69 1.55 -23.98
N ALA A 568 19.81 2.86 -24.11
CA ALA A 568 19.96 3.52 -25.40
C ALA A 568 21.44 3.76 -25.68
N VAL A 569 21.95 3.33 -26.83
CA VAL A 569 23.39 3.49 -27.16
C VAL A 569 23.55 4.57 -28.22
N SER A 570 24.39 5.56 -27.93
CA SER A 570 24.92 6.51 -28.91
C SER A 570 26.40 6.23 -29.12
N ASN A 571 26.81 5.99 -30.36
CA ASN A 571 28.20 5.66 -30.68
C ASN A 571 28.99 6.95 -30.98
N TRP A 572 30.04 7.17 -30.19
CA TRP A 572 30.94 8.33 -30.22
C TRP A 572 32.40 7.90 -30.42
N THR A 573 32.62 6.83 -31.19
CA THR A 573 33.97 6.41 -31.62
C THR A 573 34.34 7.04 -32.96
N SER A 574 35.59 7.49 -33.10
CA SER A 574 36.21 7.76 -34.40
C SER A 574 37.26 6.69 -34.72
N GLY A 575 37.69 6.56 -35.98
CA GLY A 575 38.89 5.78 -36.31
C GLY A 575 40.12 6.22 -35.49
N ARG A 576 41.17 5.39 -35.41
CA ARG A 576 42.33 5.60 -34.50
C ARG A 576 42.93 7.02 -34.57
N THR A 577 42.99 7.62 -35.75
CA THR A 577 43.54 8.97 -35.97
C THR A 577 42.48 10.09 -35.97
N GLY A 578 41.19 9.77 -35.98
CA GLY A 578 40.09 10.74 -35.97
C GLY A 578 39.90 11.45 -34.63
N PRO A 579 39.04 12.48 -34.55
CA PRO A 579 38.78 13.20 -33.30
C PRO A 579 38.12 12.28 -32.25
N SER A 580 38.67 12.26 -31.04
CA SER A 580 38.12 11.49 -29.91
C SER A 580 38.04 12.37 -28.65
N PRO A 581 37.28 11.94 -27.63
CA PRO A 581 37.20 12.67 -26.37
C PRO A 581 38.56 12.90 -25.70
N SER A 582 39.52 12.00 -25.91
CA SER A 582 40.89 12.16 -25.40
C SER A 582 41.78 13.13 -26.18
N ARG A 583 41.28 13.72 -27.27
CA ARG A 583 42.10 14.53 -28.20
C ARG A 583 41.46 15.82 -28.67
N SER A 584 40.17 16.04 -28.41
CA SER A 584 39.43 17.16 -29.00
C SER A 584 38.35 17.71 -28.07
N ASP A 585 38.56 18.94 -27.57
CA ASP A 585 37.55 19.70 -26.83
C ASP A 585 36.25 19.87 -27.65
N ALA A 586 36.38 20.09 -28.97
CA ALA A 586 35.23 20.21 -29.87
C ALA A 586 34.38 18.93 -29.93
N PHE A 587 35.02 17.76 -29.85
CA PHE A 587 34.31 16.48 -29.80
C PHE A 587 33.55 16.34 -28.48
N VAL A 588 34.19 16.66 -27.36
CA VAL A 588 33.58 16.60 -26.01
C VAL A 588 32.43 17.60 -25.87
N MET A 589 32.55 18.82 -26.41
CA MET A 589 31.45 19.81 -26.38
C MET A 589 30.23 19.37 -27.20
N ASN A 590 30.45 18.73 -28.35
CA ASN A 590 29.36 18.14 -29.12
C ASN A 590 28.67 17.00 -28.36
N MET A 591 29.43 16.15 -27.66
CA MET A 591 28.88 15.14 -26.75
C MET A 591 28.09 15.79 -25.61
N THR A 592 28.62 16.86 -25.02
CA THR A 592 27.99 17.59 -23.90
C THR A 592 26.63 18.13 -24.33
N ARG A 593 26.55 18.73 -25.51
CA ARG A 593 25.30 19.23 -26.07
C ARG A 593 24.29 18.12 -26.34
N PHE A 594 24.73 17.01 -26.93
CA PHE A 594 23.87 15.85 -27.10
C PHE A 594 23.36 15.32 -25.75
N LEU A 595 24.24 15.25 -24.74
CA LEU A 595 23.91 14.76 -23.41
C LEU A 595 22.92 15.68 -22.69
N ASP A 596 23.13 17.00 -22.77
CA ASP A 596 22.24 18.01 -22.23
C ASP A 596 20.87 17.96 -22.92
N ASP A 597 20.83 17.91 -24.26
CA ASP A 597 19.59 17.76 -25.02
C ASP A 597 18.86 16.44 -24.66
N ALA A 598 19.59 15.34 -24.49
CA ALA A 598 19.03 14.02 -24.20
C ALA A 598 18.51 13.90 -22.76
N LEU A 599 19.16 14.52 -21.77
CA LEU A 599 18.78 14.38 -20.35
C LEU A 599 17.89 15.51 -19.85
N CYS A 600 18.15 16.73 -20.31
CA CYS A 600 17.63 17.95 -19.67
C CYS A 600 16.48 18.60 -20.43
N SER A 601 16.01 18.03 -21.55
CA SER A 601 14.79 18.49 -22.20
C SER A 601 13.54 18.18 -21.35
N ASP A 602 12.53 19.04 -21.43
CA ASP A 602 11.26 18.89 -20.67
C ASP A 602 10.52 17.59 -21.02
N ASP A 603 10.77 17.03 -22.20
CA ASP A 603 10.17 15.80 -22.73
C ASP A 603 11.10 14.57 -22.66
N SER A 604 12.25 14.68 -22.00
CA SER A 604 13.23 13.60 -21.90
C SER A 604 12.72 12.41 -21.08
N ASP A 605 12.66 11.24 -21.71
CA ASP A 605 12.35 9.93 -21.14
C ASP A 605 13.58 9.17 -20.61
N ILE A 606 14.76 9.77 -20.68
CA ILE A 606 16.02 9.18 -20.20
C ILE A 606 16.23 9.54 -18.72
N ASP A 607 16.43 8.55 -17.85
CA ASP A 607 16.57 8.73 -16.39
C ASP A 607 17.99 9.09 -15.94
N GLY A 608 18.98 8.71 -16.73
CA GLY A 608 20.39 8.94 -16.46
C GLY A 608 21.26 8.52 -17.63
N ALA A 609 22.56 8.78 -17.53
CA ALA A 609 23.51 8.44 -18.59
C ALA A 609 24.77 7.78 -18.06
N VAL A 610 25.36 6.95 -18.90
CA VAL A 610 26.71 6.41 -18.73
C VAL A 610 27.53 6.82 -19.93
N PHE A 611 28.75 7.30 -19.75
CA PHE A 611 29.68 7.46 -20.86
C PHE A 611 30.89 6.56 -20.65
N THR A 612 31.18 5.69 -21.62
CA THR A 612 32.44 4.95 -21.60
C THR A 612 33.57 5.88 -22.02
N HIS A 613 34.75 5.73 -21.45
CA HIS A 613 35.89 6.59 -21.78
C HIS A 613 37.24 5.92 -21.47
N GLY A 614 38.28 6.28 -22.24
CA GLY A 614 39.66 5.93 -21.91
C GLY A 614 40.13 6.62 -20.63
N THR A 615 40.81 5.90 -19.73
CA THR A 615 41.10 6.41 -18.39
C THR A 615 42.11 7.56 -18.33
N ASN A 616 42.85 7.81 -19.41
CA ASN A 616 43.94 8.80 -19.43
C ASN A 616 43.46 10.26 -19.37
N SER A 617 42.24 10.54 -19.83
CA SER A 617 41.67 11.89 -19.83
C SER A 617 40.19 11.88 -19.42
N LEU A 618 39.76 10.81 -18.75
CA LEU A 618 38.37 10.65 -18.28
C LEU A 618 37.99 11.76 -17.30
N GLU A 619 38.89 12.14 -16.39
CA GLU A 619 38.65 13.21 -15.40
C GLU A 619 38.39 14.59 -16.02
N GLU A 620 39.03 14.91 -17.16
CA GLU A 620 38.80 16.18 -17.86
C GLU A 620 37.41 16.22 -18.50
N THR A 621 37.00 15.13 -19.18
CA THR A 621 35.65 15.00 -19.74
C THR A 621 34.58 14.97 -18.65
N ALA A 622 34.84 14.25 -17.55
CA ALA A 622 33.89 14.12 -16.45
C ALA A 622 33.64 15.46 -15.74
N VAL A 623 34.69 16.24 -15.46
CA VAL A 623 34.51 17.57 -14.85
C VAL A 623 33.85 18.55 -15.81
N LEU A 624 34.11 18.44 -17.13
CA LEU A 624 33.42 19.28 -18.12
C LEU A 624 31.91 19.00 -18.12
N PHE A 625 31.50 17.73 -18.16
CA PHE A 625 30.09 17.35 -18.03
C PHE A 625 29.51 17.81 -16.69
N ASP A 626 30.28 17.69 -15.60
CA ASP A 626 29.84 18.07 -14.26
C ASP A 626 29.52 19.55 -14.17
N LEU A 627 30.32 20.39 -14.80
CA LEU A 627 30.15 21.84 -14.74
C LEU A 627 29.09 22.36 -15.72
N LEU A 628 28.73 21.61 -16.76
CA LEU A 628 27.81 22.05 -17.83
C LEU A 628 26.41 21.40 -17.80
N VAL A 629 26.27 20.11 -17.47
CA VAL A 629 24.99 19.41 -17.50
C VAL A 629 24.38 19.34 -16.10
N ASN A 630 23.27 20.06 -15.87
CA ASN A 630 22.84 20.44 -14.51
C ASN A 630 21.37 20.15 -14.18
N CYS A 631 20.64 19.35 -14.96
CA CYS A 631 19.23 19.03 -14.69
C CYS A 631 19.00 18.02 -13.54
N GLY A 632 20.04 17.65 -12.78
CA GLY A 632 19.94 16.81 -11.59
C GLY A 632 19.86 15.30 -11.85
N LYS A 633 19.64 14.87 -13.10
CA LYS A 633 19.77 13.47 -13.54
C LYS A 633 21.23 13.00 -13.44
N THR A 634 21.43 11.71 -13.20
CA THR A 634 22.75 11.15 -12.92
C THR A 634 23.53 10.88 -14.21
N ILE A 635 24.78 11.30 -14.26
CA ILE A 635 25.73 10.96 -15.32
C ILE A 635 26.89 10.20 -14.68
N VAL A 636 27.25 9.05 -15.24
CA VAL A 636 28.32 8.19 -14.71
C VAL A 636 29.38 7.91 -15.76
N ALA A 637 30.64 8.16 -15.40
CA ALA A 637 31.79 7.81 -16.21
C ALA A 637 32.18 6.34 -15.97
N ALA A 638 32.31 5.58 -17.05
CA ALA A 638 32.74 4.19 -17.04
C ALA A 638 34.07 4.04 -17.78
N GLY A 639 35.02 3.31 -17.19
CA GLY A 639 36.26 2.94 -17.87
C GLY A 639 36.90 1.72 -17.23
N ALA A 640 38.04 1.30 -17.78
CA ALA A 640 38.80 0.14 -17.31
C ALA A 640 40.28 0.45 -17.35
N SER A 641 41.04 -0.06 -16.39
CA SER A 641 42.51 0.05 -16.41
C SER A 641 43.16 -1.13 -17.12
N ARG A 642 42.45 -2.24 -17.31
CA ARG A 642 42.91 -3.40 -18.06
C ARG A 642 42.09 -3.60 -19.34
N PRO A 643 42.74 -4.02 -20.44
CA PRO A 643 42.03 -4.29 -21.68
C PRO A 643 41.02 -5.42 -21.52
N VAL A 644 40.02 -5.44 -22.39
CA VAL A 644 38.94 -6.41 -22.36
C VAL A 644 39.39 -7.87 -22.53
N SER A 645 40.60 -8.07 -23.07
CA SER A 645 41.25 -9.36 -23.26
C SER A 645 42.01 -9.87 -22.03
N ALA A 646 42.21 -9.05 -21.00
CA ALA A 646 43.04 -9.39 -19.86
C ALA A 646 42.43 -10.51 -19.00
N LEU A 647 43.26 -11.33 -18.34
CA LEU A 647 42.82 -12.42 -17.44
C LEU A 647 41.81 -11.99 -16.36
N SER A 648 41.88 -10.75 -15.91
CA SER A 648 40.98 -10.18 -14.90
C SER A 648 40.67 -8.74 -15.25
N ALA A 649 40.10 -8.56 -16.44
CA ALA A 649 39.61 -7.26 -16.90
C ALA A 649 38.58 -6.68 -15.92
N ASP A 650 38.71 -5.40 -15.60
CA ASP A 650 37.85 -4.66 -14.67
C ASP A 650 36.64 -3.99 -15.36
N GLY A 651 36.65 -3.93 -16.69
CA GLY A 651 35.66 -3.22 -17.49
C GLY A 651 34.21 -3.67 -17.32
N ASP A 652 33.95 -4.99 -17.33
CA ASP A 652 32.57 -5.51 -17.24
C ASP A 652 31.90 -5.15 -15.89
N ALA A 653 32.66 -5.18 -14.80
CA ALA A 653 32.18 -4.82 -13.47
C ALA A 653 31.97 -3.31 -13.34
N ASN A 654 32.95 -2.49 -13.76
CA ASN A 654 32.83 -1.04 -13.73
C ASN A 654 31.66 -0.56 -14.60
N PHE A 655 31.46 -1.15 -15.78
CA PHE A 655 30.34 -0.81 -16.67
C PHE A 655 28.99 -1.14 -16.04
N PHE A 656 28.82 -2.34 -15.47
CA PHE A 656 27.59 -2.70 -14.76
C PHE A 656 27.29 -1.75 -13.60
N GLN A 657 28.30 -1.47 -12.78
CA GLN A 657 28.19 -0.56 -11.65
C GLN A 657 27.82 0.85 -12.11
N SER A 658 28.37 1.29 -13.25
CA SER A 658 28.04 2.59 -13.83
C SER A 658 26.57 2.67 -14.26
N VAL A 659 26.06 1.62 -14.92
CA VAL A 659 24.66 1.54 -15.33
C VAL A 659 23.72 1.46 -14.12
N ALA A 660 24.03 0.60 -13.13
CA ALA A 660 23.25 0.49 -11.91
C ALA A 660 23.24 1.80 -11.11
N LEU A 661 24.35 2.54 -11.11
CA LEU A 661 24.44 3.85 -10.47
C LEU A 661 23.63 4.91 -11.22
N ALA A 662 23.67 4.93 -12.56
CA ALA A 662 22.88 5.85 -13.39
C ALA A 662 21.38 5.61 -13.26
N ALA A 663 20.95 4.34 -13.16
CA ALA A 663 19.55 3.95 -12.96
C ALA A 663 19.04 4.18 -11.52
N SER A 664 19.92 4.44 -10.55
CA SER A 664 19.53 4.56 -9.14
C SER A 664 18.95 5.94 -8.82
N PRO A 665 17.73 6.06 -8.26
CA PRO A 665 17.20 7.35 -7.82
C PRO A 665 18.08 8.04 -6.75
N ALA A 666 18.80 7.26 -5.94
CA ALA A 666 19.64 7.76 -4.85
C ALA A 666 20.90 8.49 -5.33
N SER A 667 21.26 8.35 -6.62
CA SER A 667 22.40 9.03 -7.22
C SER A 667 22.08 10.43 -7.74
N ARG A 668 20.79 10.79 -7.86
CA ARG A 668 20.35 12.11 -8.36
C ARG A 668 20.85 13.26 -7.47
N GLY A 669 21.13 14.40 -8.10
CA GLY A 669 21.57 15.62 -7.39
C GLY A 669 22.98 15.54 -6.80
N ARG A 670 23.85 14.67 -7.33
CA ARG A 670 25.24 14.49 -6.85
C ARG A 670 26.31 14.89 -7.88
N GLY A 671 25.92 15.54 -8.98
CA GLY A 671 26.82 15.84 -10.09
C GLY A 671 27.19 14.60 -10.90
N VAL A 672 28.25 14.69 -11.69
CA VAL A 672 28.81 13.56 -12.44
C VAL A 672 29.60 12.65 -11.50
N LEU A 673 29.41 11.35 -11.66
CA LEU A 673 30.03 10.32 -10.81
C LEU A 673 30.96 9.42 -11.63
N LEU A 674 31.91 8.76 -10.96
CA LEU A 674 32.76 7.70 -11.50
C LEU A 674 32.49 6.42 -10.72
N ALA A 675 32.34 5.29 -11.43
CA ALA A 675 32.25 3.97 -10.81
C ALA A 675 33.51 3.15 -11.15
N PHE A 676 34.41 3.01 -10.17
CA PHE A 676 35.68 2.30 -10.34
C PHE A 676 36.02 1.47 -9.11
N SER A 677 36.31 0.18 -9.32
CA SER A 677 36.79 -0.73 -8.27
C SER A 677 35.89 -0.69 -7.01
N ASN A 678 34.58 -0.85 -7.20
CA ASN A 678 33.55 -0.81 -6.15
C ASN A 678 33.42 0.53 -5.39
N ARG A 679 34.02 1.63 -5.87
CA ARG A 679 33.88 2.96 -5.25
C ARG A 679 33.04 3.88 -6.13
N ILE A 680 32.24 4.71 -5.45
CA ILE A 680 31.51 5.83 -6.07
C ILE A 680 32.31 7.10 -5.82
N LEU A 681 32.84 7.68 -6.88
CA LEU A 681 33.74 8.82 -6.84
C LEU A 681 33.05 10.06 -7.44
N GLN A 682 33.22 11.21 -6.80
CA GLN A 682 32.81 12.51 -7.31
C GLN A 682 33.74 12.98 -8.45
N ALA A 683 33.22 13.33 -9.62
CA ALA A 683 34.02 13.72 -10.79
C ALA A 683 34.86 14.98 -10.56
N PHE A 684 34.30 16.00 -9.90
CA PHE A 684 35.00 17.27 -9.65
C PHE A 684 36.31 17.11 -8.88
N TRP A 685 36.41 16.10 -8.02
CA TRP A 685 37.59 15.82 -7.21
C TRP A 685 38.43 14.64 -7.72
N ALA A 686 37.94 13.88 -8.70
CA ALA A 686 38.57 12.65 -9.15
C ALA A 686 39.77 12.89 -10.07
N THR A 687 40.86 12.15 -9.86
CA THR A 687 42.03 12.14 -10.75
C THR A 687 42.65 10.76 -10.85
N LYS A 688 43.30 10.44 -11.98
CA LYS A 688 44.06 9.20 -12.14
C LYS A 688 45.39 9.31 -11.38
N THR A 689 45.41 8.74 -10.18
CA THR A 689 46.56 8.73 -9.27
C THR A 689 47.63 7.68 -9.61
N VAL A 690 47.23 6.58 -10.25
CA VAL A 690 48.14 5.49 -10.63
C VAL A 690 47.85 5.07 -12.07
N PRO A 691 48.86 4.95 -12.95
CA PRO A 691 48.63 4.74 -14.38
C PRO A 691 47.98 3.38 -14.72
N THR A 692 48.31 2.30 -14.01
CA THR A 692 47.99 0.93 -14.46
C THR A 692 47.03 0.16 -13.55
N PHE A 693 46.72 0.65 -12.35
CA PHE A 693 45.95 -0.14 -11.38
C PHE A 693 44.44 0.03 -11.59
N PRO A 694 43.63 -1.05 -11.44
CA PRO A 694 42.17 -0.97 -11.49
C PRO A 694 41.54 0.05 -10.53
N ASP A 695 42.16 0.27 -9.37
CA ASP A 695 41.78 1.27 -8.36
C ASP A 695 42.49 2.62 -8.54
N GLY A 696 43.12 2.85 -9.69
CA GLY A 696 43.99 4.00 -9.94
C GLY A 696 43.31 5.37 -9.94
N PHE A 697 41.97 5.45 -9.95
CA PHE A 697 41.26 6.72 -9.71
C PHE A 697 41.17 7.01 -8.20
N GLY A 698 41.63 8.20 -7.83
CA GLY A 698 41.59 8.72 -6.45
C GLY A 698 40.89 10.06 -6.38
N GLN A 699 40.75 10.57 -5.16
CA GLN A 699 40.07 11.82 -4.85
C GLN A 699 41.06 12.83 -4.31
N THR A 700 41.20 13.98 -4.98
CA THR A 700 42.07 15.08 -4.55
C THR A 700 41.57 15.74 -3.26
N ALA A 701 40.25 15.65 -3.01
CA ALA A 701 39.56 16.01 -1.77
C ALA A 701 38.29 15.14 -1.56
N GLY A 702 37.74 15.11 -0.35
CA GLY A 702 36.38 14.58 -0.08
C GLY A 702 36.21 13.05 0.01
N GLY A 703 37.12 12.25 -0.53
CA GLY A 703 37.03 10.78 -0.46
C GLY A 703 35.88 10.17 -1.29
N SER A 704 35.64 8.86 -1.16
CA SER A 704 34.52 8.19 -1.85
C SER A 704 33.18 8.65 -1.29
N LEU A 705 32.20 8.91 -2.17
CA LEU A 705 30.82 9.23 -1.76
C LEU A 705 30.06 7.99 -1.26
N GLY A 706 30.52 6.82 -1.66
CA GLY A 706 29.88 5.53 -1.39
C GLY A 706 30.67 4.38 -2.02
N GLU A 707 30.05 3.21 -1.98
CA GLU A 707 30.61 1.98 -2.52
C GLU A 707 29.52 1.12 -3.18
N PHE A 708 29.95 0.05 -3.85
CA PHE A 708 29.03 -0.94 -4.41
C PHE A 708 29.02 -2.20 -3.55
N LEU A 709 27.85 -2.52 -2.98
CA LEU A 709 27.60 -3.76 -2.23
C LEU A 709 26.73 -4.67 -3.08
N ASN A 710 27.18 -5.89 -3.35
CA ASN A 710 26.55 -6.79 -4.33
C ASN A 710 26.33 -6.12 -5.71
N ASN A 711 27.28 -5.27 -6.14
CA ASN A 711 27.21 -4.43 -7.35
C ASN A 711 26.08 -3.39 -7.36
N MET A 712 25.42 -3.14 -6.23
CA MET A 712 24.41 -2.08 -6.08
C MET A 712 24.99 -0.88 -5.31
N PRO A 713 24.65 0.36 -5.70
CA PRO A 713 25.23 1.54 -5.08
C PRO A 713 24.72 1.76 -3.65
N TYR A 714 25.63 2.07 -2.73
CA TYR A 714 25.35 2.47 -1.35
C TYR A 714 26.11 3.76 -1.04
N PHE A 715 25.38 4.83 -0.70
CA PHE A 715 25.96 6.14 -0.36
C PHE A 715 26.15 6.30 1.14
N PHE A 716 27.28 6.87 1.55
CA PHE A 716 27.56 7.13 2.96
C PHE A 716 26.81 8.35 3.52
N ASN A 717 26.44 9.29 2.65
CA ASN A 717 25.82 10.56 3.02
C ASN A 717 24.64 10.92 2.11
N THR A 718 23.77 11.83 2.56
CA THR A 718 22.70 12.43 1.74
C THR A 718 23.27 13.14 0.50
N PRO A 719 22.46 13.40 -0.55
CA PRO A 719 22.90 14.12 -1.74
C PRO A 719 23.55 15.47 -1.40
N SER A 720 24.74 15.71 -1.94
CA SER A 720 25.51 16.95 -1.77
C SER A 720 26.47 17.15 -2.94
N LEU A 721 26.71 18.41 -3.30
CA LEU A 721 27.69 18.80 -4.32
C LEU A 721 29.00 19.27 -3.65
N PRO A 722 30.14 19.18 -4.37
CA PRO A 722 31.41 19.75 -3.91
C PRO A 722 31.33 21.24 -3.61
N VAL A 723 32.07 21.66 -2.57
CA VAL A 723 32.41 23.07 -2.36
C VAL A 723 33.31 23.54 -3.51
N ASP A 724 33.13 24.78 -3.98
CA ASP A 724 33.83 25.40 -5.12
C ASP A 724 33.47 24.86 -6.52
N ARG A 725 32.60 23.86 -6.63
CA ARG A 725 32.00 23.50 -7.92
C ARG A 725 31.09 24.64 -8.39
N HIS A 726 31.25 25.04 -9.65
CA HIS A 726 30.41 26.05 -10.31
C HIS A 726 29.63 25.48 -11.48
N THR A 727 28.39 25.93 -11.67
CA THR A 727 27.57 25.56 -12.83
C THR A 727 27.69 26.65 -13.88
N PHE A 728 28.16 26.30 -15.08
CA PHE A 728 28.17 27.21 -16.23
C PHE A 728 26.96 26.94 -17.12
N ASP A 729 26.41 28.01 -17.71
CA ASP A 729 25.34 27.89 -18.69
C ASP A 729 25.91 27.44 -20.05
N LEU A 730 25.51 26.25 -20.50
CA LEU A 730 25.95 25.66 -21.76
C LEU A 730 25.64 26.56 -22.96
N LYS A 731 24.51 27.28 -22.94
CA LYS A 731 24.12 28.18 -24.02
C LYS A 731 25.08 29.37 -24.12
N THR A 732 25.45 29.96 -22.99
CA THR A 732 26.44 31.04 -22.91
C THR A 732 27.79 30.58 -23.42
N VAL A 733 28.30 29.44 -22.93
CA VAL A 733 29.57 28.85 -23.40
C VAL A 733 29.52 28.57 -24.91
N SER A 734 28.38 28.11 -25.42
CA SER A 734 28.18 27.80 -26.85
C SER A 734 28.13 29.02 -27.77
N ASN A 735 27.95 30.23 -27.22
CA ASN A 735 27.96 31.48 -27.98
C ASN A 735 29.37 32.07 -28.14
N HIS A 736 30.37 31.53 -27.44
CA HIS A 736 31.75 32.00 -27.55
C HIS A 736 32.34 31.68 -28.93
N GLU A 737 33.22 32.54 -29.44
CA GLU A 737 33.82 32.43 -30.80
C GLU A 737 34.60 31.13 -31.05
N SER A 738 35.03 30.45 -29.99
CA SER A 738 35.76 29.17 -30.08
C SER A 738 34.86 27.97 -30.33
N TYR A 739 33.55 28.06 -30.07
CA TYR A 739 32.63 26.93 -30.17
C TYR A 739 32.61 26.35 -31.61
N PRO A 740 32.63 25.01 -31.79
CA PRO A 740 32.43 23.96 -30.79
C PRO A 740 33.63 23.66 -29.89
N SER A 741 34.79 24.27 -30.08
CA SER A 741 35.93 24.12 -29.16
C SER A 741 35.83 25.07 -27.96
N LEU A 742 36.68 24.85 -26.96
CA LEU A 742 36.87 25.77 -25.85
C LEU A 742 38.03 26.75 -26.10
N PRO A 743 38.06 27.91 -25.41
CA PRO A 743 39.23 28.79 -25.41
C PRO A 743 40.49 28.01 -25.06
N LYS A 744 41.60 28.29 -25.74
CA LYS A 744 42.86 27.58 -25.48
C LYS A 744 43.42 27.98 -24.12
N VAL A 745 43.60 27.00 -23.23
CA VAL A 745 44.28 27.15 -21.94
C VAL A 745 45.36 26.08 -21.84
N ASP A 746 46.61 26.53 -21.64
CA ASP A 746 47.77 25.66 -21.49
C ASP A 746 48.09 25.44 -20.00
N ILE A 747 48.62 24.25 -19.66
CA ILE A 747 49.13 23.96 -18.31
C ILE A 747 50.67 24.03 -18.35
N LEU A 748 51.25 24.86 -17.50
CA LEU A 748 52.70 24.96 -17.33
C LEU A 748 53.11 24.36 -15.99
N PHE A 749 54.12 23.49 -16.02
CA PHE A 749 54.56 22.77 -14.83
C PHE A 749 55.71 23.51 -14.14
N ALA A 750 55.47 24.08 -12.96
CA ALA A 750 56.51 24.80 -12.23
C ALA A 750 57.53 23.83 -11.61
N HIS A 751 58.81 24.14 -11.75
CA HIS A 751 59.94 23.43 -11.15
C HIS A 751 61.05 24.41 -10.74
N ARG A 752 62.19 23.90 -10.27
CA ARG A 752 63.37 24.73 -10.01
C ARG A 752 63.83 25.38 -11.32
N ASP A 753 64.10 26.67 -11.33
CA ASP A 753 64.43 27.43 -12.54
C ASP A 753 63.28 27.44 -13.57
N PHE A 754 62.04 27.55 -13.08
CA PHE A 754 60.88 27.81 -13.94
C PHE A 754 61.05 29.18 -14.62
N ASP A 755 60.91 29.19 -15.94
CA ASP A 755 60.95 30.40 -16.76
C ASP A 755 59.53 30.95 -16.92
N GLY A 756 59.25 32.09 -16.27
CA GLY A 756 57.95 32.77 -16.35
C GLY A 756 57.62 33.27 -17.77
N GLY A 757 58.62 33.45 -18.63
CA GLY A 757 58.44 33.81 -20.04
C GLY A 757 57.61 32.78 -20.82
N LEU A 758 57.54 31.53 -20.35
CA LEU A 758 56.70 30.49 -20.92
C LEU A 758 55.21 30.85 -20.95
N VAL A 759 54.73 31.67 -20.00
CA VAL A 759 53.35 32.19 -20.01
C VAL A 759 53.14 33.07 -21.24
N THR A 760 54.07 34.00 -21.49
CA THR A 760 54.00 34.89 -22.64
C THR A 760 54.10 34.11 -23.95
N ASP A 761 54.92 33.05 -23.99
CA ASP A 761 55.06 32.21 -25.17
C ASP A 761 53.81 31.35 -25.44
N ALA A 762 53.10 30.90 -24.41
CA ALA A 762 51.79 30.25 -24.56
C ALA A 762 50.77 31.21 -25.18
N VAL A 763 50.73 32.46 -24.70
CA VAL A 763 49.83 33.51 -25.23
C VAL A 763 50.15 33.84 -26.69
N LYS A 764 51.44 33.95 -27.06
CA LYS A 764 51.85 34.12 -28.46
C LYS A 764 51.38 32.97 -29.36
N ARG A 765 51.24 31.76 -28.82
CA ARG A 765 50.69 30.57 -29.50
C ARG A 765 49.17 30.44 -29.36
N GLY A 766 48.49 31.52 -28.98
CA GLY A 766 47.04 31.64 -28.95
C GLY A 766 46.37 31.20 -27.65
N ALA A 767 47.11 30.90 -26.57
CA ALA A 767 46.48 30.65 -25.28
C ALA A 767 45.80 31.92 -24.77
N LYS A 768 44.55 31.80 -24.33
CA LYS A 768 43.78 32.89 -23.69
C LYS A 768 44.02 32.91 -22.18
N GLY A 769 44.34 31.75 -21.60
CA GLY A 769 44.72 31.62 -20.21
C GLY A 769 45.79 30.55 -19.99
N VAL A 770 46.38 30.56 -18.81
CA VAL A 770 47.41 29.59 -18.39
C VAL A 770 47.11 29.11 -16.98
N VAL A 771 47.15 27.79 -16.78
CA VAL A 771 47.22 27.20 -15.45
C VAL A 771 48.67 26.88 -15.13
N VAL A 772 49.22 27.45 -14.08
CA VAL A 772 50.57 27.10 -13.60
C VAL A 772 50.44 26.07 -12.49
N ALA A 773 50.88 24.83 -12.72
CA ALA A 773 50.98 23.80 -11.70
C ALA A 773 52.17 24.12 -10.78
N GLY A 774 51.92 24.96 -9.78
CA GLY A 774 52.91 25.51 -8.85
C GLY A 774 53.52 24.49 -7.90
N THR A 775 54.65 24.85 -7.30
CA THR A 775 55.33 24.04 -6.28
C THR A 775 54.66 24.19 -4.90
N GLY A 776 54.63 23.15 -4.07
CA GLY A 776 54.05 23.23 -2.71
C GLY A 776 52.58 23.67 -2.73
N SER A 777 52.24 24.72 -1.97
CA SER A 777 50.90 25.33 -1.94
C SER A 777 50.62 26.28 -3.13
N GLY A 778 51.15 25.94 -4.31
CA GLY A 778 50.99 26.69 -5.55
C GLY A 778 51.93 27.90 -5.69
N ALA A 779 53.19 27.76 -5.28
CA ALA A 779 54.21 28.79 -5.45
C ALA A 779 54.86 28.74 -6.85
N VAL A 780 55.19 29.92 -7.38
CA VAL A 780 56.03 30.12 -8.57
C VAL A 780 57.42 30.55 -8.07
N PRO A 781 58.41 29.63 -8.02
CA PRO A 781 59.68 29.88 -7.31
C PRO A 781 60.60 30.87 -8.02
N THR A 782 60.57 30.89 -9.34
CA THR A 782 61.27 31.83 -10.23
C THR A 782 60.31 32.22 -11.35
N GLY A 783 60.45 33.41 -11.93
CA GLY A 783 59.58 33.87 -13.02
C GLY A 783 58.25 34.50 -12.58
N LYS A 784 58.14 34.94 -11.31
CA LYS A 784 56.86 35.44 -10.74
C LYS A 784 56.48 36.79 -11.34
N GLU A 785 57.46 37.65 -11.58
CA GLU A 785 57.29 38.97 -12.17
C GLU A 785 56.75 38.88 -13.60
N GLU A 786 57.24 37.93 -14.40
CA GLU A 786 56.76 37.68 -15.75
C GLU A 786 55.32 37.14 -15.76
N VAL A 787 54.99 36.27 -14.81
CA VAL A 787 53.61 35.79 -14.62
C VAL A 787 52.69 36.95 -14.22
N ALA A 788 53.13 37.83 -13.32
CA ALA A 788 52.38 39.03 -12.92
C ALA A 788 52.15 39.97 -14.12
N ALA A 789 53.20 40.24 -14.88
CA ALA A 789 53.13 41.08 -16.07
C ALA A 789 52.18 40.48 -17.14
N ALA A 790 52.10 39.16 -17.27
CA ALA A 790 51.14 38.52 -18.17
C ALA A 790 49.68 38.79 -17.74
N VAL A 791 49.39 38.77 -16.43
CA VAL A 791 48.07 39.10 -15.88
C VAL A 791 47.73 40.57 -16.12
N GLU A 792 48.67 41.48 -15.86
CA GLU A 792 48.50 42.91 -16.14
C GLU A 792 48.22 43.18 -17.64
N ASN A 793 48.80 42.36 -18.52
CA ASN A 793 48.55 42.39 -19.96
C ASN A 793 47.26 41.65 -20.39
N GLY A 794 46.40 41.28 -19.45
CA GLY A 794 45.08 40.70 -19.72
C GLY A 794 45.07 39.18 -19.95
N THR A 795 46.16 38.48 -19.64
CA THR A 795 46.19 37.00 -19.69
C THR A 795 45.51 36.44 -18.45
N TYR A 796 44.60 35.49 -18.64
CA TYR A 796 44.03 34.77 -17.49
C TYR A 796 45.07 33.83 -16.89
N VAL A 797 45.38 33.98 -15.60
CA VAL A 797 46.33 33.09 -14.91
C VAL A 797 45.71 32.54 -13.63
N VAL A 798 45.72 31.21 -13.53
CA VAL A 798 45.37 30.47 -12.31
C VAL A 798 46.59 29.65 -11.90
N VAL A 799 47.07 29.86 -10.68
CA VAL A 799 48.18 29.07 -10.13
C VAL A 799 47.61 27.97 -9.26
N SER A 800 47.73 26.73 -9.74
CA SER A 800 47.37 25.51 -9.02
C SER A 800 48.59 24.92 -8.31
N THR A 801 48.46 23.71 -7.78
CA THR A 801 49.57 22.91 -7.27
C THR A 801 49.82 21.71 -8.18
N ARG A 802 51.09 21.36 -8.35
CA ARG A 802 51.52 20.10 -8.97
C ARG A 802 51.43 18.90 -8.03
N SER A 803 51.13 19.14 -6.75
CA SER A 803 50.92 18.08 -5.77
C SER A 803 49.56 17.43 -6.04
N PRO A 804 49.43 16.11 -5.98
CA PRO A 804 48.16 15.43 -6.25
C PRO A 804 47.09 15.70 -5.18
N TYR A 805 47.49 16.20 -4.01
CA TYR A 805 46.60 16.48 -2.89
C TYR A 805 46.92 17.84 -2.27
N GLY A 806 45.90 18.45 -1.66
CA GLY A 806 46.00 19.72 -0.95
C GLY A 806 45.72 20.94 -1.82
N ALA A 807 45.64 22.09 -1.18
CA ALA A 807 45.21 23.32 -1.83
C ALA A 807 46.39 24.19 -2.32
N SER A 808 46.15 24.87 -3.45
CA SER A 808 46.86 26.10 -3.81
C SER A 808 46.30 27.25 -2.97
N THR A 809 47.07 27.76 -2.01
CA THR A 809 46.52 28.65 -0.97
C THR A 809 46.51 30.12 -1.42
N PRO A 810 45.43 30.87 -1.14
CA PRO A 810 45.32 32.30 -1.43
C PRO A 810 46.40 33.12 -0.72
N SER A 811 46.84 34.23 -1.33
CA SER A 811 47.69 35.23 -0.68
C SER A 811 46.88 36.44 -0.22
N LEU A 812 47.32 37.11 0.86
CA LEU A 812 46.70 38.34 1.37
C LEU A 812 46.59 39.44 0.30
N SER A 813 47.61 39.58 -0.54
CA SER A 813 47.62 40.50 -1.69
C SER A 813 47.80 39.69 -2.98
N PRO A 814 46.70 39.25 -3.63
CA PRO A 814 46.77 38.39 -4.82
C PRO A 814 47.26 39.16 -6.05
N THR A 815 48.26 38.58 -6.74
CA THR A 815 48.74 39.05 -8.05
C THR A 815 48.07 38.28 -9.20
N TYR A 816 47.69 37.03 -8.93
CA TYR A 816 47.04 36.09 -9.84
C TYR A 816 46.12 35.19 -9.00
N ALA A 817 45.16 34.55 -9.64
CA ALA A 817 44.23 33.64 -8.97
C ALA A 817 44.94 32.37 -8.48
N LYS A 818 44.52 31.83 -7.34
CA LYS A 818 44.89 30.46 -6.91
C LYS A 818 43.74 29.52 -7.17
N SER A 819 44.04 28.25 -7.45
CA SER A 819 43.01 27.25 -7.75
C SER A 819 42.30 26.66 -6.54
N GLY A 820 42.67 27.04 -5.31
CA GLY A 820 42.15 26.38 -4.10
C GLY A 820 42.41 24.88 -4.13
N TYR A 821 41.39 24.08 -3.87
CA TYR A 821 41.45 22.61 -3.97
C TYR A 821 41.27 22.09 -5.40
N VAL A 822 40.91 22.93 -6.37
CA VAL A 822 40.72 22.50 -7.76
C VAL A 822 42.08 22.15 -8.35
N HIS A 823 42.26 20.86 -8.66
CA HIS A 823 43.52 20.33 -9.17
C HIS A 823 43.81 20.82 -10.60
N SER A 824 45.08 20.82 -11.01
CA SER A 824 45.57 21.53 -12.22
C SER A 824 44.80 21.18 -13.51
N LEU A 825 44.39 19.91 -13.68
CA LEU A 825 43.63 19.47 -14.86
C LEU A 825 42.19 20.01 -14.83
N GLN A 826 41.51 19.90 -13.69
CA GLN A 826 40.16 20.43 -13.49
C GLN A 826 40.16 21.97 -13.58
N ALA A 827 41.21 22.61 -13.07
CA ALA A 827 41.37 24.05 -13.13
C ALA A 827 41.55 24.55 -14.57
N ARG A 828 42.21 23.78 -15.44
CA ARG A 828 42.26 24.08 -16.88
C ARG A 828 40.85 24.10 -17.46
N VAL A 829 40.08 23.03 -17.28
CA VAL A 829 38.71 22.92 -17.84
C VAL A 829 37.82 24.04 -17.29
N MET A 830 37.82 24.25 -15.98
CA MET A 830 37.00 25.28 -15.34
C MET A 830 37.41 26.70 -15.79
N LEU A 831 38.70 26.97 -16.01
CA LEU A 831 39.17 28.24 -16.56
C LEU A 831 38.74 28.42 -18.02
N GLN A 832 38.78 27.35 -18.83
CA GLN A 832 38.27 27.39 -20.21
C GLN A 832 36.79 27.79 -20.24
N LEU A 833 35.98 27.22 -19.35
CA LEU A 833 34.55 27.54 -19.22
C LEU A 833 34.34 28.97 -18.72
N ALA A 834 35.08 29.42 -17.71
CA ALA A 834 34.99 30.79 -17.21
C ALA A 834 35.29 31.84 -18.29
N ILE A 835 36.36 31.62 -19.09
CA ILE A 835 36.70 32.49 -20.21
C ILE A 835 35.58 32.48 -21.27
N ALA A 836 35.07 31.29 -21.62
CA ALA A 836 33.98 31.15 -22.58
C ALA A 836 32.67 31.83 -22.10
N SER A 837 32.46 31.90 -20.77
CA SER A 837 31.35 32.60 -20.14
C SER A 837 31.59 34.10 -19.92
N GLY A 838 32.72 34.64 -20.36
CA GLY A 838 33.01 36.08 -20.30
C GLY A 838 33.42 36.60 -18.91
N PHE A 839 33.92 35.73 -18.03
CA PHE A 839 34.40 36.12 -16.71
C PHE A 839 35.64 37.01 -16.84
N SER A 840 35.75 38.05 -16.00
CA SER A 840 37.00 38.81 -15.86
C SER A 840 38.03 38.04 -15.03
N GLN A 841 39.30 38.46 -15.03
CA GLN A 841 40.33 37.85 -14.19
C GLN A 841 39.99 37.92 -12.69
N LYS A 842 39.25 38.96 -12.26
CA LYS A 842 38.77 39.08 -10.89
C LYS A 842 37.69 38.03 -10.59
N ASP A 843 36.73 37.86 -11.49
CA ASP A 843 35.68 36.84 -11.35
C ASP A 843 36.30 35.44 -11.34
N VAL A 844 37.36 35.21 -12.12
CA VAL A 844 38.15 33.96 -12.08
C VAL A 844 38.83 33.77 -10.73
N ALA A 845 39.40 34.81 -10.11
CA ALA A 845 39.96 34.68 -8.77
C ALA A 845 38.87 34.32 -7.75
N ASP A 846 37.75 35.04 -7.76
CA ASP A 846 36.64 34.77 -6.82
C ASP A 846 36.05 33.36 -7.03
N LEU A 847 35.95 32.89 -8.28
CA LEU A 847 35.47 31.56 -8.65
C LEU A 847 36.32 30.43 -8.05
N PHE A 848 37.65 30.57 -8.06
CA PHE A 848 38.56 29.49 -7.66
C PHE A 848 39.01 29.57 -6.20
N GLU A 849 39.20 30.79 -5.68
CA GLU A 849 39.77 30.99 -4.34
C GLU A 849 38.86 31.75 -3.38
N GLY A 850 37.69 32.24 -3.79
CA GLY A 850 36.79 33.04 -2.95
C GLY A 850 36.41 32.33 -1.63
N THR A 851 35.85 31.12 -1.71
CA THR A 851 35.40 30.37 -0.52
C THR A 851 36.55 30.06 0.44
N ILE A 852 37.68 29.57 -0.09
CA ILE A 852 38.85 29.24 0.74
C ILE A 852 39.53 30.50 1.29
N ARG A 853 39.52 31.61 0.55
CA ARG A 853 40.01 32.92 1.02
C ARG A 853 39.18 33.39 2.20
N ASP A 854 37.86 33.37 2.10
CA ASP A 854 36.96 33.75 3.19
C ASP A 854 37.16 32.86 4.43
N ALA A 855 37.39 31.56 4.21
CA ALA A 855 37.58 30.60 5.30
C ALA A 855 38.96 30.70 5.98
N THR A 856 40.02 31.05 5.24
CA THR A 856 41.42 30.95 5.73
C THR A 856 42.08 32.30 5.99
N LEU A 857 41.57 33.37 5.38
CA LEU A 857 42.05 34.74 5.53
C LEU A 857 40.91 35.66 6.04
N PRO A 858 40.23 35.33 7.15
CA PRO A 858 39.12 36.14 7.60
C PRO A 858 39.59 37.54 8.04
N SER A 859 38.81 38.55 7.65
CA SER A 859 39.13 39.97 7.87
C SER A 859 39.39 40.33 9.34
N PHE A 860 38.75 39.63 10.29
CA PHE A 860 38.93 39.86 11.73
C PHE A 860 40.31 39.41 12.26
N ILE A 861 41.04 38.54 11.56
CA ILE A 861 42.39 38.11 11.93
C ILE A 861 43.44 38.91 11.17
N TYR A 862 43.24 39.10 9.87
CA TYR A 862 44.27 39.61 8.97
C TYR A 862 44.11 41.08 8.57
N GLY A 863 42.99 41.72 8.90
CA GLY A 863 42.76 43.15 8.66
C GLY A 863 42.68 43.54 7.19
N VAL A 864 42.32 42.60 6.31
CA VAL A 864 42.15 42.78 4.87
C VAL A 864 40.68 42.78 4.50
#